data_AF-A0A8D0VXK3-F1
#
_entry.id   AF-A0A8D0VXK3-F1
#
_cell.length_a   1.000
_cell.length_b   1.000
_cell.length_c   1.000
_cell.angle_alpha   90.00
_cell.angle_beta   90.00
_cell.angle_gamma   90.00
#
_symmetry.space_group_name_H-M   'P 1'
#
loop_
_entity.id
_entity.type
_entity.pdbx_description
1 polymer ?
#
loop_
_entity_poly.entity_id
_entity_poly.type
_entity_poly.pdbx_seq_one_letter_code
_entity_poly.pdbx_strand_id
1 'polypeptide(L)'
;MTEERRERERTSTAEQDKRETSGEEKVLLKQHVKKLQHKLVNQENVFQGFRAKMTLEIREKKKLLRNMEERIEAIESFLGITKKRKTCCVKNGDPLRDAEKSPAGAGEPANLEAAQREKELLLQKMMELERRLDDHERILEELRSRMTDGGREMETTSAGDKGEASAFPGREKELLEQHAKALQQDLEDQEEAFQRFRAQMIEEIREIETAQRQMDERIKILEEILLGYQVAMASALNMTDPICLIENNNELLSVNQEALEILEKISQPVVVVAIVGLYRTGKSYLMNRLAGRNHGFRVGSTVQSETKGIWMWCVPHPSKPDRTLVLLDTEGLGDVEKGDSKNDSWIFALAVLLSSVFVYNSTNTINHQALEQLHYVTELTKLIRTTSSAISGEAEDSAKFVSFFPDFVWTVRDFMLELELDGYPITEDEYLENALKLIPGWNPNIQNSNMPRECIRKFFPKRKCFVFDRPTNNRQQLLHIEELPDDQLDRNFLEQSKNFCSYIFDHAKTKTLSDGITVTGGGLATLVETYLEAINSGEVPCLENAVVTLAERENAAAVQKAADLYSDRMARLLSLPTDTFLELLEVHAACEKEAIAVFMERSFKDDKQEFQKKLVVLIEKIKEDFLLKNEDTSLKYCQAELKKLSEPLMTSISRGTFFVPGGHGLYLNAKNKVEEDYKLVPKKGVKATEVLQSFLRSQEETEVAILQADKALTDGDKAIAVECAKTQAAEREQELLREKQKEEDQKMEAQQRSLQENIDQLKEKMDKERESHLRQQETMLEHKLKMQEELLTEGFKKEAEELNKEIDELKESIEVTKSGGSLNVSRILDVASIALVAVLPGPYKVVGMGVKLLNDAFKKTDNSV
;
A
#
# COMPACT_ATOMS: atom_id res chain seq x y z
N MET A 1 9.32 111.99 -28.77
CA MET A 1 8.15 111.10 -28.55
C MET A 1 8.00 109.99 -29.61
N THR A 2 8.78 109.97 -30.70
CA THR A 2 8.58 109.02 -31.81
C THR A 2 9.60 107.88 -31.91
N GLU A 3 10.62 107.84 -31.04
CA GLU A 3 11.68 106.81 -31.09
C GLU A 3 11.44 105.69 -30.06
N GLU A 4 11.13 106.03 -28.80
CA GLU A 4 10.74 105.05 -27.76
C GLU A 4 9.51 104.21 -28.13
N ARG A 5 8.56 104.79 -28.88
CA ARG A 5 7.34 104.07 -29.30
C ARG A 5 7.65 103.03 -30.37
N ARG A 6 8.58 103.32 -31.30
CA ARG A 6 9.02 102.38 -32.34
C ARG A 6 9.89 101.25 -31.77
N GLU A 7 10.66 101.52 -30.73
CA GLU A 7 11.50 100.50 -30.08
C GLU A 7 10.65 99.53 -29.23
N ARG A 8 9.64 100.03 -28.51
CA ARG A 8 8.65 99.19 -27.80
C ARG A 8 7.77 98.37 -28.74
N GLU A 9 7.40 98.90 -29.91
CA GLU A 9 6.63 98.13 -30.90
C GLU A 9 7.48 97.01 -31.54
N ARG A 10 8.77 97.23 -31.80
CA ARG A 10 9.70 96.21 -32.32
C ARG A 10 10.04 95.12 -31.31
N THR A 11 10.23 95.46 -30.04
CA THR A 11 10.42 94.45 -28.98
C THR A 11 9.14 93.67 -28.70
N SER A 12 7.97 94.33 -28.75
CA SER A 12 6.66 93.67 -28.65
C SER A 12 6.39 92.70 -29.80
N THR A 13 6.69 93.06 -31.06
CA THR A 13 6.51 92.14 -32.20
C THR A 13 7.51 90.99 -32.16
N ALA A 14 8.78 91.24 -31.82
CA ALA A 14 9.78 90.18 -31.68
C ALA A 14 9.52 89.24 -30.49
N GLU A 15 8.94 89.72 -29.37
CA GLU A 15 8.48 88.87 -28.27
C GLU A 15 7.20 88.08 -28.63
N GLN A 16 6.33 88.64 -29.47
CA GLN A 16 5.11 87.98 -29.93
C GLN A 16 5.43 86.88 -30.96
N ASP A 17 6.31 87.12 -31.93
CA ASP A 17 6.82 86.12 -32.87
C ASP A 17 7.57 84.98 -32.16
N LYS A 18 8.34 85.28 -31.10
CA LYS A 18 9.00 84.26 -30.25
C LYS A 18 8.00 83.43 -29.42
N ARG A 19 6.88 84.01 -28.99
CA ARG A 19 5.82 83.30 -28.27
C ARG A 19 5.00 82.41 -29.21
N GLU A 20 4.73 82.86 -30.45
CA GLU A 20 4.03 82.06 -31.47
C GLU A 20 4.89 80.87 -31.94
N THR A 21 6.15 81.09 -32.29
CA THR A 21 7.10 80.01 -32.65
C THR A 21 7.34 79.02 -31.49
N SER A 22 7.47 79.51 -30.25
CA SER A 22 7.54 78.64 -29.06
C SER A 22 6.24 77.87 -28.80
N GLY A 23 5.08 78.37 -29.24
CA GLY A 23 3.79 77.69 -29.16
C GLY A 23 3.67 76.56 -30.18
N GLU A 24 4.08 76.80 -31.43
CA GLU A 24 4.11 75.79 -32.50
C GLU A 24 5.08 74.63 -32.18
N GLU A 25 6.26 74.92 -31.64
CA GLU A 25 7.22 73.89 -31.20
C GLU A 25 6.69 73.07 -30.02
N LYS A 26 5.98 73.69 -29.05
CA LYS A 26 5.31 72.97 -27.95
C LYS A 26 4.21 72.02 -28.49
N VAL A 27 3.49 72.42 -29.54
CA VAL A 27 2.51 71.55 -30.23
C VAL A 27 3.20 70.36 -30.89
N LEU A 28 4.33 70.57 -31.55
CA LEU A 28 5.16 69.51 -32.14
C LEU A 28 5.71 68.52 -31.08
N LEU A 29 6.20 69.00 -29.93
CA LEU A 29 6.63 68.12 -28.84
C LEU A 29 5.47 67.31 -28.25
N LYS A 30 4.30 67.93 -28.05
CA LYS A 30 3.09 67.21 -27.61
C LYS A 30 2.66 66.15 -28.63
N GLN A 31 2.80 66.41 -29.93
CA GLN A 31 2.59 65.39 -30.97
C GLN A 31 3.63 64.27 -30.93
N HIS A 32 4.90 64.58 -30.63
CA HIS A 32 5.96 63.57 -30.47
C HIS A 32 5.69 62.65 -29.27
N VAL A 33 5.32 63.21 -28.12
CA VAL A 33 4.93 62.43 -26.94
C VAL A 33 3.72 61.53 -27.24
N LYS A 34 2.71 62.02 -27.98
CA LYS A 34 1.58 61.18 -28.44
C LYS A 34 2.03 60.03 -29.37
N LYS A 35 3.02 60.24 -30.22
CA LYS A 35 3.60 59.17 -31.06
C LYS A 35 4.34 58.13 -30.20
N LEU A 36 5.09 58.55 -29.19
CA LEU A 36 5.75 57.65 -28.23
C LEU A 36 4.72 56.85 -27.41
N GLN A 37 3.62 57.48 -26.98
CA GLN A 37 2.49 56.80 -26.32
C GLN A 37 1.89 55.71 -27.22
N HIS A 38 1.66 56.02 -28.51
CA HIS A 38 1.18 55.02 -29.46
C HIS A 38 2.19 53.88 -29.69
N LYS A 39 3.51 54.18 -29.64
CA LYS A 39 4.56 53.15 -29.73
C LYS A 39 4.54 52.21 -28.52
N LEU A 40 4.35 52.74 -27.30
CA LEU A 40 4.21 51.90 -26.10
C LEU A 40 2.99 50.98 -26.19
N VAL A 41 1.82 51.52 -26.54
CA VAL A 41 0.59 50.73 -26.68
C VAL A 41 0.79 49.59 -27.69
N ASN A 42 1.52 49.85 -28.78
CA ASN A 42 1.83 48.81 -29.75
C ASN A 42 2.78 47.73 -29.19
N GLN A 43 3.81 48.12 -28.43
CA GLN A 43 4.69 47.18 -27.74
C GLN A 43 3.95 46.35 -26.68
N GLU A 44 3.04 46.97 -25.91
CA GLU A 44 2.17 46.28 -24.95
C GLU A 44 1.29 45.24 -25.65
N ASN A 45 0.67 45.59 -26.78
CA ASN A 45 -0.14 44.65 -27.56
C ASN A 45 0.70 43.46 -28.06
N VAL A 46 1.93 43.70 -28.53
CA VAL A 46 2.85 42.65 -28.96
C VAL A 46 3.25 41.75 -27.79
N PHE A 47 3.53 42.34 -26.62
CA PHE A 47 3.83 41.60 -25.40
C PHE A 47 2.64 40.74 -24.95
N GLN A 48 1.44 41.30 -24.92
CA GLN A 48 0.22 40.57 -24.51
C GLN A 48 -0.07 39.40 -25.47
N GLY A 49 0.13 39.58 -26.78
CA GLY A 49 0.05 38.48 -27.74
C GLY A 49 1.10 37.39 -27.51
N PHE A 50 2.33 37.77 -27.18
CA PHE A 50 3.39 36.82 -26.82
C PHE A 50 3.06 36.08 -25.50
N ARG A 51 2.64 36.80 -24.47
CA ARG A 51 2.26 36.23 -23.17
C ARG A 51 1.13 35.23 -23.32
N ALA A 52 0.06 35.57 -24.03
CA ALA A 52 -1.06 34.66 -24.25
C ALA A 52 -0.61 33.34 -24.91
N LYS A 53 0.29 33.42 -25.90
CA LYS A 53 0.87 32.25 -26.56
C LYS A 53 1.70 31.40 -25.58
N MET A 54 2.59 32.05 -24.83
CA MET A 54 3.47 31.38 -23.87
C MET A 54 2.69 30.73 -22.72
N THR A 55 1.69 31.42 -22.17
CA THR A 55 0.81 30.87 -21.13
C THR A 55 0.06 29.64 -21.63
N LEU A 56 -0.37 29.62 -22.90
CA LEU A 56 -1.01 28.45 -23.49
C LEU A 56 -0.03 27.29 -23.66
N GLU A 57 1.18 27.54 -24.17
CA GLU A 57 2.23 26.52 -24.27
C GLU A 57 2.57 25.94 -22.90
N ILE A 58 2.80 26.78 -21.87
CA ILE A 58 3.05 26.34 -20.49
C ILE A 58 1.88 25.48 -19.97
N ARG A 59 0.63 25.87 -20.25
CA ARG A 59 -0.55 25.10 -19.84
C ARG A 59 -0.60 23.72 -20.50
N GLU A 60 -0.30 23.62 -21.79
CA GLU A 60 -0.26 22.36 -22.52
C GLU A 60 0.85 21.44 -21.98
N LYS A 61 2.04 21.98 -21.74
CA LYS A 61 3.15 21.23 -21.14
C LYS A 61 2.81 20.76 -19.73
N LYS A 62 2.08 21.54 -18.92
CA LYS A 62 1.59 21.13 -17.59
C LYS A 62 0.58 19.98 -17.71
N LYS A 63 -0.26 19.98 -18.74
CA LYS A 63 -1.22 18.89 -18.98
C LYS A 63 -0.51 17.59 -19.35
N LEU A 64 0.50 17.66 -20.22
CA LEU A 64 1.32 16.50 -20.57
C LEU A 64 2.05 15.94 -19.34
N LEU A 65 2.65 16.81 -18.53
CA LEU A 65 3.33 16.40 -17.30
C LEU A 65 2.39 15.69 -16.30
N ARG A 66 1.13 16.14 -16.19
CA ARG A 66 0.12 15.45 -15.36
C ARG A 66 -0.24 14.05 -15.87
N ASN A 67 -0.39 13.87 -17.18
CA ASN A 67 -0.65 12.55 -17.76
C ASN A 67 0.52 11.58 -17.49
N MET A 68 1.75 12.08 -17.59
CA MET A 68 2.95 11.31 -17.25
C MET A 68 3.01 10.97 -15.76
N GLU A 69 2.57 11.87 -14.89
CA GLU A 69 2.46 11.63 -13.45
C GLU A 69 1.45 10.50 -13.15
N GLU A 70 0.28 10.51 -13.78
CA GLU A 70 -0.71 9.43 -13.63
C GLU A 70 -0.13 8.07 -14.04
N ARG A 71 0.66 8.02 -15.12
CA ARG A 71 1.36 6.80 -15.56
C ARG A 71 2.43 6.34 -14.57
N ILE A 72 3.21 7.26 -14.02
CA ILE A 72 4.20 6.96 -12.97
C ILE A 72 3.52 6.44 -11.71
N GLU A 73 2.41 7.05 -11.27
CA GLU A 73 1.67 6.60 -10.08
C GLU A 73 1.07 5.20 -10.29
N ALA A 74 0.60 4.88 -11.50
CA ALA A 74 0.17 3.53 -11.86
C ALA A 74 1.32 2.51 -11.77
N ILE A 75 2.52 2.87 -12.26
CA ILE A 75 3.73 2.03 -12.18
C ILE A 75 4.16 1.83 -10.72
N GLU A 76 4.17 2.89 -9.91
CA GLU A 76 4.48 2.82 -8.47
C GLU A 76 3.51 1.91 -7.72
N SER A 77 2.22 2.05 -8.01
CA SER A 77 1.18 1.19 -7.45
C SER A 77 1.39 -0.28 -7.81
N PHE A 78 1.74 -0.57 -9.07
CA PHE A 78 2.03 -1.93 -9.53
C PHE A 78 3.27 -2.52 -8.83
N LEU A 79 4.33 -1.73 -8.65
CA LEU A 79 5.56 -2.15 -7.99
C LEU A 79 5.44 -2.21 -6.46
N GLY A 80 4.28 -1.86 -5.88
CA GLY A 80 4.06 -1.82 -4.43
C GLY A 80 4.83 -0.72 -3.71
N ILE A 81 5.30 0.31 -4.43
CA ILE A 81 6.07 1.43 -3.88
C ILE A 81 5.09 2.56 -3.53
N THR A 82 4.36 2.45 -2.42
CA THR A 82 3.51 3.56 -1.94
C THR A 82 4.32 4.59 -1.14
N LYS A 83 4.06 5.88 -1.38
CA LYS A 83 4.75 7.07 -0.82
C LYS A 83 4.93 7.01 0.71
N LYS A 84 6.05 6.47 1.19
CA LYS A 84 6.62 6.73 2.54
C LYS A 84 7.52 7.96 2.60
N ARG A 85 7.50 8.85 1.59
CA ARG A 85 8.35 10.05 1.53
C ARG A 85 7.53 11.34 1.56
N LYS A 86 7.00 11.70 2.73
CA LYS A 86 6.67 13.10 3.08
C LYS A 86 6.91 13.38 4.57
N THR A 87 8.08 13.01 5.09
CA THR A 87 8.67 13.59 6.32
C THR A 87 10.09 13.05 6.54
N CYS A 88 11.06 13.52 5.76
CA CYS A 88 12.42 13.62 6.29
C CYS A 88 13.18 14.73 5.56
N CYS A 89 13.42 15.81 6.28
CA CYS A 89 14.23 16.93 5.82
C CYS A 89 15.67 16.47 5.58
N VAL A 90 16.23 16.82 4.43
CA VAL A 90 17.65 16.67 4.13
C VAL A 90 18.45 17.64 5.02
N LYS A 91 19.22 17.08 5.96
CA LYS A 91 20.58 17.55 6.24
C LYS A 91 21.55 16.60 5.54
N ASN A 92 22.62 17.19 5.02
CA ASN A 92 23.56 16.66 4.05
C ASN A 92 24.28 15.36 4.45
N GLY A 93 24.58 14.56 3.43
CA GLY A 93 25.81 13.76 3.32
C GLY A 93 25.74 12.32 3.82
N ASP A 94 25.34 11.39 2.95
CA ASP A 94 26.09 10.15 2.60
C ASP A 94 25.23 9.21 1.71
N PRO A 95 25.84 8.43 0.78
CA PRO A 95 25.11 7.63 -0.19
C PRO A 95 24.71 6.27 0.42
N LEU A 96 23.44 6.13 0.80
CA LEU A 96 22.85 4.85 1.16
C LEU A 96 22.62 4.01 -0.10
N ARG A 97 23.53 3.05 -0.31
CA ARG A 97 23.25 1.82 -1.04
C ARG A 97 22.34 0.93 -0.19
N ASP A 98 21.52 0.15 -0.91
CA ASP A 98 20.87 -1.11 -0.49
C ASP A 98 19.34 -1.06 -0.53
N ALA A 99 18.83 -1.11 -1.76
CA ALA A 99 17.49 -1.56 -2.09
C ALA A 99 17.60 -2.87 -2.89
N GLU A 100 17.87 -3.99 -2.21
CA GLU A 100 17.74 -5.33 -2.80
C GLU A 100 16.71 -6.14 -2.01
N LYS A 101 15.47 -6.06 -2.49
CA LYS A 101 14.45 -7.12 -2.58
C LYS A 101 13.18 -6.49 -3.19
N SER A 102 13.32 -6.01 -4.40
CA SER A 102 12.23 -5.81 -5.35
C SER A 102 12.53 -6.72 -6.55
N PRO A 103 11.55 -7.22 -7.32
CA PRO A 103 11.82 -8.03 -8.52
C PRO A 103 12.71 -7.28 -9.53
N ALA A 104 12.75 -5.96 -9.38
CA ALA A 104 13.45 -4.99 -10.17
C ALA A 104 14.98 -5.17 -10.22
N GLY A 105 15.51 -5.30 -11.44
CA GLY A 105 16.95 -5.15 -11.68
C GLY A 105 17.42 -3.74 -11.31
N ALA A 106 18.72 -3.58 -11.04
CA ALA A 106 19.33 -2.32 -10.57
C ALA A 106 19.03 -1.05 -11.41
N GLY A 107 18.50 -1.19 -12.64
CA GLY A 107 18.09 -0.09 -13.51
C GLY A 107 16.69 0.48 -13.24
N GLU A 108 15.77 -0.28 -12.64
CA GLU A 108 14.35 0.11 -12.52
C GLU A 108 14.08 1.15 -11.41
N PRO A 109 14.61 1.00 -10.17
CA PRO A 109 14.45 2.05 -9.14
C PRO A 109 15.16 3.34 -9.53
N ALA A 110 16.30 3.23 -10.24
CA ALA A 110 17.07 4.37 -10.72
C ALA A 110 16.34 5.16 -11.82
N ASN A 111 15.65 4.48 -12.74
CA ASN A 111 14.85 5.15 -13.78
C ASN A 111 13.61 5.82 -13.20
N LEU A 112 12.95 5.20 -12.22
CA LEU A 112 11.81 5.77 -11.52
C LEU A 112 12.21 7.01 -10.69
N GLU A 113 13.29 6.92 -9.92
CA GLU A 113 13.81 8.04 -9.13
C GLU A 113 14.30 9.19 -10.04
N ALA A 114 14.92 8.88 -11.18
CA ALA A 114 15.29 9.88 -12.16
C ALA A 114 14.06 10.61 -12.75
N ALA A 115 13.01 9.87 -13.14
CA ALA A 115 11.78 10.46 -13.67
C ALA A 115 11.08 11.37 -12.64
N GLN A 116 11.07 10.99 -11.36
CA GLN A 116 10.53 11.83 -10.27
C GLN A 116 11.33 13.12 -10.07
N ARG A 117 12.67 13.05 -10.10
CA ARG A 117 13.52 14.25 -9.98
C ARG A 117 13.37 15.18 -11.18
N GLU A 118 13.30 14.62 -12.39
CA GLU A 118 13.07 15.39 -13.62
C GLU A 118 11.71 16.10 -13.59
N LYS A 119 10.66 15.46 -13.06
CA LYS A 119 9.34 16.07 -12.85
C LYS A 119 9.41 17.31 -11.94
N GLU A 120 10.02 17.19 -10.76
CA GLU A 120 10.12 18.32 -9.81
C GLU A 120 10.86 19.50 -10.44
N LEU A 121 11.95 19.23 -11.17
CA LEU A 121 12.72 20.24 -11.89
C LEU A 121 11.89 20.92 -12.99
N LEU A 122 11.11 20.15 -13.77
CA LEU A 122 10.26 20.69 -14.83
C LEU A 122 9.17 21.59 -14.24
N LEU A 123 8.52 21.17 -13.17
CA LEU A 123 7.48 21.97 -12.51
C LEU A 123 8.06 23.30 -12.01
N GLN A 124 9.26 23.28 -11.41
CA GLN A 124 9.94 24.47 -10.93
C GLN A 124 10.29 25.42 -12.09
N LYS A 125 10.85 24.91 -13.20
CA LYS A 125 11.14 25.72 -14.40
C LYS A 125 9.87 26.38 -14.95
N MET A 126 8.76 25.65 -15.00
CA MET A 126 7.49 26.18 -15.51
C MET A 126 6.89 27.27 -14.63
N MET A 127 7.02 27.17 -13.30
CA MET A 127 6.61 28.24 -12.38
C MET A 127 7.47 29.50 -12.54
N GLU A 128 8.79 29.34 -12.74
CA GLU A 128 9.67 30.49 -12.97
C GLU A 128 9.38 31.19 -14.30
N LEU A 129 9.03 30.45 -15.36
CA LEU A 129 8.59 31.03 -16.63
C LEU A 129 7.32 31.88 -16.47
N GLU A 130 6.34 31.40 -15.70
CA GLU A 130 5.12 32.16 -15.40
C GLU A 130 5.45 33.44 -14.61
N ARG A 131 6.30 33.32 -13.57
CA ARG A 131 6.74 34.47 -12.75
C ARG A 131 7.42 35.54 -13.60
N ARG A 132 8.28 35.14 -14.54
CA ARG A 132 9.00 36.07 -15.42
C ARG A 132 8.09 36.76 -16.44
N LEU A 133 7.01 36.09 -16.90
CA LEU A 133 5.98 36.74 -17.71
C LEU A 133 5.26 37.83 -16.92
N ASP A 134 4.95 37.57 -15.65
CA ASP A 134 4.29 38.55 -14.77
C ASP A 134 5.22 39.71 -14.39
N ASP A 135 6.50 39.43 -14.13
CA ASP A 135 7.51 40.46 -13.86
C ASP A 135 7.67 41.43 -15.05
N HIS A 136 7.69 40.92 -16.29
CA HIS A 136 7.76 41.76 -17.48
C HIS A 136 6.48 42.60 -17.71
N GLU A 137 5.30 42.05 -17.40
CA GLU A 137 4.06 42.83 -17.46
C GLU A 137 4.10 44.00 -16.47
N ARG A 138 4.60 43.76 -15.25
CA ARG A 138 4.75 44.81 -14.24
C ARG A 138 5.68 45.93 -14.69
N ILE A 139 6.76 45.60 -15.40
CA ILE A 139 7.69 46.60 -15.98
C ILE A 139 6.95 47.47 -17.01
N LEU A 140 6.11 46.88 -17.87
CA LEU A 140 5.31 47.63 -18.84
C LEU A 140 4.24 48.52 -18.16
N GLU A 141 3.57 48.01 -17.12
CA GLU A 141 2.60 48.78 -16.33
C GLU A 141 3.24 49.98 -15.61
N GLU A 142 4.48 49.82 -15.12
CA GLU A 142 5.23 50.90 -14.49
C GLU A 142 5.62 52.00 -15.50
N LEU A 143 6.04 51.62 -16.71
CA LEU A 143 6.31 52.55 -17.80
C LEU A 143 5.06 53.30 -18.25
N ARG A 144 3.92 52.59 -18.34
CA ARG A 144 2.61 53.18 -18.60
C ARG A 144 2.27 54.21 -17.53
N SER A 145 2.43 53.88 -16.25
CA SER A 145 2.16 54.79 -15.12
C SER A 145 2.99 56.07 -15.23
N ARG A 146 4.31 55.93 -15.46
CA ARG A 146 5.24 57.07 -15.64
C ARG A 146 4.84 57.97 -16.81
N MET A 147 4.33 57.39 -17.90
CA MET A 147 3.81 58.18 -19.04
C MET A 147 2.48 58.89 -18.75
N THR A 148 1.60 58.30 -17.94
CA THR A 148 0.35 58.95 -17.51
C THR A 148 0.56 60.03 -16.46
N ASP A 149 1.49 59.83 -15.52
CA ASP A 149 1.80 60.79 -14.45
C ASP A 149 2.52 62.02 -15.01
N GLY A 150 3.49 61.82 -15.91
CA GLY A 150 4.11 62.91 -16.67
C GLY A 150 3.11 63.68 -17.55
N GLY A 151 2.02 63.03 -17.99
CA GLY A 151 0.92 63.67 -18.71
C GLY A 151 0.05 64.56 -17.82
N ARG A 152 -0.25 64.14 -16.57
CA ARG A 152 -1.08 64.91 -15.64
C ARG A 152 -0.34 66.10 -15.03
N GLU A 153 0.95 65.99 -14.72
CA GLU A 153 1.77 67.12 -14.26
C GLU A 153 1.89 68.23 -15.31
N MET A 154 1.75 67.90 -16.60
CA MET A 154 1.72 68.86 -17.70
C MET A 154 0.35 69.50 -17.97
N GLU A 155 -0.76 68.89 -17.52
CA GLU A 155 -2.10 69.48 -17.64
C GLU A 155 -2.44 70.41 -16.46
N THR A 156 -1.95 70.10 -15.25
CA THR A 156 -2.17 70.93 -14.04
C THR A 156 -1.41 72.25 -14.08
N THR A 157 -0.27 72.32 -14.76
CA THR A 157 0.49 73.57 -15.01
C THR A 157 -0.19 74.51 -16.02
N SER A 158 -1.21 74.03 -16.76
CA SER A 158 -1.99 74.84 -17.72
C SER A 158 -3.31 75.39 -17.16
N ALA A 159 -3.77 74.91 -16.00
CA ALA A 159 -5.11 75.24 -15.47
C ALA A 159 -5.10 76.14 -14.22
N GLY A 160 -3.93 76.41 -13.62
CA GLY A 160 -3.76 77.31 -12.47
C GLY A 160 -3.20 78.68 -12.86
N ASP A 161 -3.88 79.73 -12.40
CA ASP A 161 -3.48 81.15 -12.37
C ASP A 161 -3.39 81.96 -13.69
N LYS A 162 -4.53 82.57 -14.02
CA LYS A 162 -4.58 83.90 -14.63
C LYS A 162 -4.14 84.94 -13.60
N GLY A 163 -2.84 85.18 -13.45
CA GLY A 163 -2.41 86.32 -12.63
C GLY A 163 -0.99 86.29 -12.09
N GLU A 164 0.02 86.14 -12.95
CA GLU A 164 1.34 86.78 -12.83
C GLU A 164 2.25 86.21 -13.92
N ALA A 165 2.24 86.84 -15.09
CA ALA A 165 3.19 86.52 -16.15
C ALA A 165 4.54 87.14 -15.81
N SER A 166 5.40 86.39 -15.10
CA SER A 166 6.84 86.68 -15.09
C SER A 166 7.68 85.39 -15.04
N ALA A 167 8.62 85.32 -15.98
CA ALA A 167 9.78 84.42 -16.05
C ALA A 167 9.62 83.01 -16.71
N PHE A 168 10.17 82.91 -17.94
CA PHE A 168 10.73 81.75 -18.66
C PHE A 168 9.80 80.70 -19.32
N PRO A 169 9.29 80.98 -20.55
CA PRO A 169 8.72 79.96 -21.45
C PRO A 169 9.72 78.86 -21.86
N GLY A 170 11.03 79.16 -21.80
CA GLY A 170 12.11 78.24 -22.19
C GLY A 170 12.34 77.08 -21.22
N ARG A 171 12.07 77.27 -19.92
CA ARG A 171 12.34 76.25 -18.89
C ARG A 171 11.37 75.08 -18.95
N GLU A 172 10.09 75.35 -19.23
CA GLU A 172 9.09 74.31 -19.51
C GLU A 172 9.38 73.53 -20.79
N LYS A 173 9.84 74.21 -21.86
CA LYS A 173 10.21 73.57 -23.13
C LYS A 173 11.39 72.60 -22.91
N GLU A 174 12.41 73.05 -22.19
CA GLU A 174 13.60 72.25 -21.88
C GLU A 174 13.26 71.00 -21.04
N LEU A 175 12.34 71.14 -20.06
CA LEU A 175 11.82 70.01 -19.28
C LEU A 175 11.01 69.03 -20.14
N LEU A 176 10.16 69.51 -21.05
CA LEU A 176 9.39 68.69 -21.98
C LEU A 176 10.29 67.92 -22.97
N GLU A 177 11.36 68.56 -23.45
CA GLU A 177 12.32 67.94 -24.36
C GLU A 177 13.20 66.90 -23.66
N GLN A 178 13.61 67.16 -22.42
CA GLN A 178 14.31 66.19 -21.57
C GLN A 178 13.41 64.99 -21.26
N HIS A 179 12.14 65.23 -20.91
CA HIS A 179 11.17 64.17 -20.64
C HIS A 179 10.88 63.32 -21.89
N ALA A 180 10.68 63.95 -23.06
CA ALA A 180 10.48 63.22 -24.32
C ALA A 180 11.70 62.39 -24.74
N LYS A 181 12.93 62.88 -24.51
CA LYS A 181 14.16 62.12 -24.75
C LYS A 181 14.33 60.95 -23.79
N ALA A 182 14.03 61.15 -22.51
CA ALA A 182 14.05 60.07 -21.51
C ALA A 182 13.05 58.96 -21.85
N LEU A 183 11.80 59.33 -22.19
CA LEU A 183 10.77 58.37 -22.60
C LEU A 183 11.14 57.60 -23.88
N GLN A 184 11.79 58.28 -24.84
CA GLN A 184 12.23 57.63 -26.07
C GLN A 184 13.35 56.61 -25.80
N GLN A 185 14.30 56.94 -24.93
CA GLN A 185 15.35 56.01 -24.51
C GLN A 185 14.76 54.82 -23.75
N ASP A 186 13.87 55.06 -22.79
CA ASP A 186 13.20 54.00 -22.02
C ASP A 186 12.45 53.03 -22.96
N LEU A 187 11.77 53.53 -24.00
CA LEU A 187 11.07 52.73 -25.00
C LEU A 187 12.00 51.88 -25.87
N GLU A 188 13.20 52.38 -26.20
CA GLU A 188 14.20 51.66 -27.00
C GLU A 188 14.89 50.57 -26.17
N ASP A 189 15.28 50.89 -24.93
CA ASP A 189 15.88 49.94 -23.99
C ASP A 189 14.91 48.79 -23.67
N GLN A 190 13.61 49.10 -23.54
CA GLN A 190 12.57 48.10 -23.30
C GLN A 190 12.29 47.21 -24.50
N GLU A 191 12.36 47.75 -25.71
CA GLU A 191 12.22 46.96 -26.93
C GLU A 191 13.34 45.93 -27.04
N GLU A 192 14.59 46.34 -26.75
CA GLU A 192 15.73 45.43 -26.75
C GLU A 192 15.66 44.39 -25.62
N ALA A 193 15.29 44.82 -24.41
CA ALA A 193 15.09 43.92 -23.27
C ALA A 193 14.00 42.88 -23.55
N PHE A 194 12.88 43.29 -24.18
CA PHE A 194 11.80 42.38 -24.55
C PHE A 194 12.23 41.36 -25.61
N GLN A 195 13.04 41.74 -26.61
CA GLN A 195 13.53 40.78 -27.61
C GLN A 195 14.46 39.73 -26.99
N ARG A 196 15.35 40.13 -26.06
CA ARG A 196 16.19 39.19 -25.31
C ARG A 196 15.36 38.26 -24.44
N PHE A 197 14.39 38.82 -23.71
CA PHE A 197 13.45 38.05 -22.90
C PHE A 197 12.68 37.03 -23.73
N ARG A 198 12.13 37.46 -24.87
CA ARG A 198 11.40 36.61 -25.80
C ARG A 198 12.25 35.44 -26.31
N ALA A 199 13.49 35.70 -26.71
CA ALA A 199 14.40 34.66 -27.17
C ALA A 199 14.72 33.65 -26.05
N GLN A 200 14.99 34.13 -24.84
CA GLN A 200 15.29 33.28 -23.69
C GLN A 200 14.10 32.39 -23.30
N MET A 201 12.89 32.96 -23.27
CA MET A 201 11.66 32.24 -22.94
C MET A 201 11.36 31.11 -23.93
N ILE A 202 11.58 31.34 -25.24
CA ILE A 202 11.40 30.32 -26.28
C ILE A 202 12.38 29.17 -26.10
N GLU A 203 13.64 29.47 -25.76
CA GLU A 203 14.66 28.44 -25.57
C GLU A 203 14.39 27.60 -24.32
N GLU A 204 13.96 28.22 -23.22
CA GLU A 204 13.59 27.48 -22.00
C GLU A 204 12.36 26.58 -22.20
N ILE A 205 11.38 27.00 -23.02
CA ILE A 205 10.29 26.10 -23.42
C ILE A 205 10.82 24.92 -24.22
N ARG A 206 11.75 25.13 -25.17
CA ARG A 206 12.36 24.03 -25.91
C ARG A 206 13.07 23.05 -24.98
N GLU A 207 13.83 23.53 -24.00
CA GLU A 207 14.46 22.67 -23.00
C GLU A 207 13.44 21.82 -22.23
N ILE A 208 12.31 22.41 -21.83
CA ILE A 208 11.21 21.70 -21.18
C ILE A 208 10.65 20.62 -22.10
N GLU A 209 10.48 20.91 -23.40
CA GLU A 209 10.04 19.91 -24.37
C GLU A 209 11.01 18.74 -24.50
N THR A 210 12.31 19.00 -24.55
CA THR A 210 13.33 17.94 -24.66
C THR A 210 13.33 17.06 -23.41
N ALA A 211 13.26 17.68 -22.22
CA ALA A 211 13.21 16.94 -20.95
C ALA A 211 11.92 16.11 -20.83
N GLN A 212 10.77 16.65 -21.25
CA GLN A 212 9.52 15.89 -21.30
C GLN A 212 9.61 14.67 -22.22
N ARG A 213 10.27 14.77 -23.38
CA ARG A 213 10.47 13.60 -24.26
C ARG A 213 11.34 12.53 -23.61
N GLN A 214 12.43 12.92 -22.94
CA GLN A 214 13.29 11.98 -22.23
C GLN A 214 12.55 11.26 -21.10
N MET A 215 11.73 12.00 -20.35
CA MET A 215 10.87 11.42 -19.32
C MET A 215 9.86 10.43 -19.92
N ASP A 216 9.25 10.73 -21.08
CA ASP A 216 8.31 9.82 -21.75
C ASP A 216 8.97 8.49 -22.17
N GLU A 217 10.17 8.57 -22.73
CA GLU A 217 10.94 7.39 -23.14
C GLU A 217 11.28 6.51 -21.93
N ARG A 218 11.69 7.10 -20.80
CA ARG A 218 11.93 6.36 -19.57
C ARG A 218 10.67 5.67 -19.05
N ILE A 219 9.52 6.36 -19.07
CA ILE A 219 8.23 5.78 -18.66
C ILE A 219 7.86 4.60 -19.58
N LYS A 220 8.02 4.75 -20.89
CA LYS A 220 7.77 3.65 -21.85
C LYS A 220 8.64 2.43 -21.61
N ILE A 221 9.94 2.63 -21.33
CA ILE A 221 10.85 1.53 -20.97
C ILE A 221 10.37 0.84 -19.69
N LEU A 222 9.92 1.59 -18.68
CA LEU A 222 9.37 1.02 -17.45
C LEU A 222 8.07 0.24 -17.72
N GLU A 223 7.18 0.73 -18.58
CA GLU A 223 5.95 0.04 -18.99
C GLU A 223 6.25 -1.26 -19.75
N GLU A 224 7.23 -1.27 -20.66
CA GLU A 224 7.66 -2.47 -21.39
C GLU A 224 8.28 -3.52 -20.45
N ILE A 225 9.10 -3.08 -19.49
CA ILE A 225 9.66 -3.94 -18.46
C ILE A 225 8.55 -4.53 -17.59
N LEU A 226 7.56 -3.72 -17.20
CA LEU A 226 6.37 -4.16 -16.45
C LEU A 226 5.61 -5.27 -17.19
N LEU A 227 5.42 -5.09 -18.50
CA LEU A 227 4.80 -6.07 -19.39
C LEU A 227 5.62 -7.37 -19.41
N GLY A 228 6.95 -7.25 -19.46
CA GLY A 228 7.89 -8.38 -19.35
C GLY A 228 7.76 -9.13 -18.03
N TYR A 229 7.63 -8.43 -16.89
CA TYR A 229 7.37 -9.05 -15.59
C TYR A 229 5.99 -9.71 -15.52
N GLN A 230 4.95 -9.10 -16.10
CA GLN A 230 3.63 -9.71 -16.17
C GLN A 230 3.66 -11.02 -16.97
N VAL A 231 4.40 -11.06 -18.09
CA VAL A 231 4.61 -12.27 -18.88
C VAL A 231 5.45 -13.31 -18.13
N ALA A 232 6.48 -12.89 -17.39
CA ALA A 232 7.31 -13.79 -16.59
C ALA A 232 6.55 -14.38 -15.38
N MET A 233 5.75 -13.58 -14.67
CA MET A 233 4.87 -14.03 -13.58
C MET A 233 3.78 -14.97 -14.09
N ALA A 234 3.21 -14.68 -15.26
CA ALA A 234 2.27 -15.60 -15.92
C ALA A 234 2.95 -16.95 -16.23
N SER A 235 4.23 -16.98 -16.60
CA SER A 235 4.95 -18.23 -16.91
C SER A 235 5.19 -19.14 -15.69
N ALA A 236 5.20 -18.60 -14.46
CA ALA A 236 5.53 -19.34 -13.24
C ALA A 236 4.33 -20.11 -12.61
N LEU A 237 3.10 -19.79 -13.01
CA LEU A 237 1.85 -20.35 -12.46
C LEU A 237 0.95 -21.02 -13.50
N ASN A 238 1.40 -21.13 -14.76
CA ASN A 238 0.57 -21.62 -15.86
C ASN A 238 0.37 -23.13 -15.78
N MET A 239 -0.70 -23.57 -15.10
CA MET A 239 -1.27 -24.89 -15.36
C MET A 239 -1.63 -24.96 -16.84
N THR A 240 -1.02 -25.91 -17.56
CA THR A 240 -1.28 -26.10 -18.99
C THR A 240 -2.68 -26.66 -19.22
N ASP A 241 -3.13 -27.53 -18.32
CA ASP A 241 -4.37 -28.29 -18.41
C ASP A 241 -5.07 -28.36 -17.04
N PRO A 242 -6.41 -28.50 -17.01
CA PRO A 242 -7.15 -28.69 -15.76
C PRO A 242 -6.86 -30.05 -15.14
N ILE A 243 -6.99 -30.12 -13.81
CA ILE A 243 -6.82 -31.34 -13.01
C ILE A 243 -8.07 -31.60 -12.16
N CYS A 244 -8.39 -32.87 -11.90
CA CYS A 244 -9.43 -33.21 -10.95
C CYS A 244 -9.01 -32.78 -9.54
N LEU A 245 -9.82 -31.98 -8.85
CA LEU A 245 -9.59 -31.55 -7.47
C LEU A 245 -10.29 -32.48 -6.48
N ILE A 246 -11.56 -32.79 -6.76
CA ILE A 246 -12.39 -33.68 -5.95
C ILE A 246 -12.86 -34.79 -6.86
N GLU A 247 -12.47 -36.02 -6.57
CA GLU A 247 -12.91 -37.22 -7.26
C GLU A 247 -14.24 -37.71 -6.68
N ASN A 248 -15.11 -38.25 -7.53
CA ASN A 248 -16.36 -38.90 -7.13
C ASN A 248 -16.31 -40.38 -7.55
N ASN A 249 -15.80 -41.24 -6.66
CA ASN A 249 -15.59 -42.66 -6.93
C ASN A 249 -16.44 -43.51 -5.99
N ASN A 250 -17.33 -44.35 -6.55
CA ASN A 250 -18.16 -45.29 -5.77
C ASN A 250 -18.86 -44.64 -4.57
N GLU A 251 -19.50 -43.51 -4.79
CA GLU A 251 -20.23 -42.72 -3.78
C GLU A 251 -19.36 -42.01 -2.74
N LEU A 252 -18.02 -42.15 -2.79
CA LEU A 252 -17.10 -41.43 -1.90
C LEU A 252 -16.47 -40.23 -2.62
N LEU A 253 -16.50 -39.07 -1.96
CA LEU A 253 -15.79 -37.88 -2.41
C LEU A 253 -14.37 -37.87 -1.81
N SER A 254 -13.35 -37.86 -2.65
CA SER A 254 -11.94 -37.85 -2.22
C SER A 254 -11.16 -36.73 -2.87
N VAL A 255 -10.22 -36.13 -2.14
CA VAL A 255 -9.34 -35.10 -2.69
C VAL A 255 -8.23 -35.72 -3.53
N ASN A 256 -7.90 -35.09 -4.64
CA ASN A 256 -6.66 -35.36 -5.36
C ASN A 256 -5.49 -34.59 -4.72
N GLN A 257 -4.52 -35.34 -4.18
CA GLN A 257 -3.36 -34.75 -3.50
C GLN A 257 -2.49 -33.87 -4.40
N GLU A 258 -2.35 -34.23 -5.69
CA GLU A 258 -1.57 -33.43 -6.64
C GLU A 258 -2.22 -32.05 -6.86
N ALA A 259 -3.55 -32.00 -6.86
CA ALA A 259 -4.29 -30.74 -6.96
C ALA A 259 -4.08 -29.85 -5.72
N LEU A 260 -4.06 -30.44 -4.52
CA LEU A 260 -3.76 -29.69 -3.29
C LEU A 260 -2.35 -29.12 -3.29
N GLU A 261 -1.34 -29.90 -3.70
CA GLU A 261 0.04 -29.42 -3.77
C GLU A 261 0.21 -28.23 -4.73
N ILE A 262 -0.59 -28.19 -5.80
CA ILE A 262 -0.64 -27.03 -6.70
C ILE A 262 -1.22 -25.82 -5.98
N LEU A 263 -2.36 -25.99 -5.30
CA LEU A 263 -3.01 -24.91 -4.55
C LEU A 263 -2.10 -24.37 -3.43
N GLU A 264 -1.41 -25.23 -2.69
CA GLU A 264 -0.49 -24.85 -1.61
C GLU A 264 0.68 -23.98 -2.07
N LYS A 265 1.13 -24.14 -3.32
CA LYS A 265 2.20 -23.31 -3.91
C LYS A 265 1.71 -21.91 -4.30
N ILE A 266 0.40 -21.70 -4.40
CA ILE A 266 -0.20 -20.41 -4.78
C ILE A 266 -0.35 -19.54 -3.53
N SER A 267 0.63 -18.66 -3.30
CA SER A 267 0.58 -17.69 -2.20
C SER A 267 -0.27 -16.45 -2.50
N GLN A 268 -0.69 -16.26 -3.75
CA GLN A 268 -1.55 -15.15 -4.16
C GLN A 268 -2.99 -15.38 -3.70
N PRO A 269 -3.74 -14.32 -3.43
CA PRO A 269 -5.18 -14.43 -3.22
C PRO A 269 -5.91 -14.93 -4.46
N VAL A 270 -6.95 -15.75 -4.23
CA VAL A 270 -7.67 -16.44 -5.30
C VAL A 270 -9.04 -15.83 -5.57
N VAL A 271 -9.40 -15.71 -6.85
CA VAL A 271 -10.76 -15.47 -7.32
C VAL A 271 -11.28 -16.81 -7.82
N VAL A 272 -12.32 -17.35 -7.17
CA VAL A 272 -12.81 -18.70 -7.48
C VAL A 272 -14.14 -18.60 -8.23
N VAL A 273 -14.22 -19.17 -9.42
CA VAL A 273 -15.45 -19.21 -10.23
C VAL A 273 -15.85 -20.66 -10.39
N ALA A 274 -17.00 -21.06 -9.84
CA ALA A 274 -17.53 -22.41 -9.99
C ALA A 274 -18.74 -22.41 -10.93
N ILE A 275 -18.82 -23.41 -11.82
CA ILE A 275 -19.99 -23.61 -12.67
C ILE A 275 -20.70 -24.91 -12.34
N VAL A 276 -22.02 -24.83 -12.17
CA VAL A 276 -22.88 -25.97 -11.84
C VAL A 276 -24.10 -25.96 -12.74
N GLY A 277 -24.63 -27.15 -13.04
CA GLY A 277 -25.82 -27.30 -13.88
C GLY A 277 -25.97 -28.72 -14.39
N LEU A 278 -27.10 -29.00 -15.04
CA LEU A 278 -27.38 -30.33 -15.60
C LEU A 278 -26.25 -30.82 -16.50
N TYR A 279 -26.11 -32.15 -16.60
CA TYR A 279 -25.22 -32.76 -17.58
C TYR A 279 -25.59 -32.31 -19.01
N ARG A 280 -24.58 -32.16 -19.89
CA ARG A 280 -24.73 -31.76 -21.31
C ARG A 280 -25.30 -30.36 -21.58
N THR A 281 -25.04 -29.41 -20.70
CA THR A 281 -25.45 -28.00 -20.87
C THR A 281 -24.32 -27.06 -21.32
N GLY A 282 -23.15 -27.61 -21.67
CA GLY A 282 -22.01 -26.82 -22.18
C GLY A 282 -21.25 -26.02 -21.13
N LYS A 283 -21.18 -26.51 -19.88
CA LYS A 283 -20.45 -25.90 -18.76
C LYS A 283 -18.95 -25.74 -19.03
N SER A 284 -18.28 -26.86 -19.33
CA SER A 284 -16.84 -26.92 -19.58
C SER A 284 -16.40 -25.98 -20.72
N TYR A 285 -17.25 -25.78 -21.73
CA TYR A 285 -17.01 -24.82 -22.80
C TYR A 285 -16.93 -23.37 -22.29
N LEU A 286 -17.87 -22.94 -21.43
CA LEU A 286 -17.83 -21.61 -20.84
C LEU A 286 -16.61 -21.42 -19.94
N MET A 287 -16.21 -22.46 -19.20
CA MET A 287 -15.01 -22.41 -18.36
C MET A 287 -13.73 -22.29 -19.19
N ASN A 288 -13.65 -22.98 -20.35
CA ASN A 288 -12.55 -22.80 -21.29
C ASN A 288 -12.47 -21.36 -21.79
N ARG A 289 -13.62 -20.75 -22.14
CA ARG A 289 -13.68 -19.32 -22.53
C ARG A 289 -13.19 -18.39 -21.41
N LEU A 290 -13.54 -18.66 -20.15
CA LEU A 290 -13.01 -17.91 -18.99
C LEU A 290 -11.50 -18.10 -18.78
N ALA A 291 -10.95 -19.26 -19.12
CA ALA A 291 -9.51 -19.49 -19.12
C ALA A 291 -8.79 -18.79 -20.29
N GLY A 292 -9.53 -18.16 -21.21
CA GLY A 292 -8.99 -17.53 -22.41
C GLY A 292 -8.52 -18.53 -23.47
N ARG A 293 -9.00 -19.78 -23.42
CA ARG A 293 -8.61 -20.86 -24.34
C ARG A 293 -9.83 -21.58 -24.91
N ASN A 294 -9.69 -22.18 -26.08
CA ASN A 294 -10.77 -23.00 -26.67
C ASN A 294 -10.70 -24.47 -26.21
N HIS A 295 -9.58 -24.88 -25.60
CA HIS A 295 -9.33 -26.23 -25.08
C HIS A 295 -8.87 -26.15 -23.63
N GLY A 296 -9.20 -27.18 -22.85
CA GLY A 296 -8.86 -27.29 -21.44
C GLY A 296 -9.70 -28.36 -20.76
N PHE A 297 -10.80 -27.96 -20.12
CA PHE A 297 -11.79 -28.89 -19.60
C PHE A 297 -12.42 -29.65 -20.77
N ARG A 298 -12.53 -30.98 -20.64
CA ARG A 298 -13.02 -31.83 -21.73
C ARG A 298 -14.51 -31.58 -21.99
N VAL A 299 -14.86 -31.18 -23.20
CA VAL A 299 -16.26 -31.10 -23.65
C VAL A 299 -16.65 -32.40 -24.36
N GLY A 300 -17.55 -33.17 -23.76
CA GLY A 300 -18.03 -34.39 -24.41
C GLY A 300 -19.25 -34.18 -25.30
N SER A 301 -19.34 -35.05 -26.30
CA SER A 301 -20.39 -35.06 -27.33
C SER A 301 -21.30 -36.29 -27.25
N THR A 302 -21.01 -37.25 -26.35
CA THR A 302 -21.76 -38.50 -26.20
C THR A 302 -22.88 -38.38 -25.16
N VAL A 303 -23.54 -39.48 -24.78
CA VAL A 303 -24.55 -39.46 -23.70
C VAL A 303 -23.94 -39.65 -22.30
N GLN A 304 -22.75 -40.22 -22.21
CA GLN A 304 -22.05 -40.55 -20.95
C GLN A 304 -21.42 -39.30 -20.34
N SER A 305 -21.68 -38.94 -19.09
CA SER A 305 -21.05 -37.74 -18.50
C SER A 305 -19.52 -37.80 -18.52
N GLU A 306 -18.87 -36.70 -18.92
CA GLU A 306 -17.40 -36.62 -19.02
C GLU A 306 -16.76 -36.18 -17.71
N THR A 307 -17.19 -35.03 -17.18
CA THR A 307 -16.66 -34.47 -15.95
C THR A 307 -17.21 -35.28 -14.79
N LYS A 308 -16.32 -35.95 -14.05
CA LYS A 308 -16.64 -36.60 -12.77
C LYS A 308 -15.98 -35.84 -11.61
N GLY A 309 -16.73 -35.60 -10.55
CA GLY A 309 -16.34 -34.80 -9.38
C GLY A 309 -16.25 -33.29 -9.66
N ILE A 310 -15.25 -32.61 -9.08
CA ILE A 310 -14.96 -31.19 -9.30
C ILE A 310 -13.55 -31.07 -9.87
N TRP A 311 -13.42 -30.44 -11.03
CA TRP A 311 -12.16 -30.18 -11.71
C TRP A 311 -11.75 -28.73 -11.51
N MET A 312 -10.46 -28.48 -11.36
CA MET A 312 -9.91 -27.15 -11.18
C MET A 312 -8.94 -26.77 -12.30
N TRP A 313 -8.88 -25.48 -12.60
CA TRP A 313 -7.84 -24.89 -13.44
C TRP A 313 -7.42 -23.54 -12.87
N CYS A 314 -6.15 -23.44 -12.48
CA CYS A 314 -5.58 -22.20 -11.95
C CYS A 314 -4.85 -21.46 -13.06
N VAL A 315 -5.26 -20.23 -13.35
CA VAL A 315 -4.66 -19.34 -14.35
C VAL A 315 -4.40 -17.96 -13.74
N PRO A 316 -3.40 -17.21 -14.22
CA PRO A 316 -3.24 -15.81 -13.83
C PRO A 316 -4.53 -15.03 -14.12
N HIS A 317 -4.96 -14.17 -13.20
CA HIS A 317 -6.19 -13.41 -13.41
C HIS A 317 -6.00 -12.34 -14.51
N PRO A 318 -6.81 -12.31 -15.59
CA PRO A 318 -6.57 -11.44 -16.75
C PRO A 318 -6.51 -9.95 -16.45
N SER A 319 -7.37 -9.46 -15.53
CA SER A 319 -7.44 -8.04 -15.16
C SER A 319 -6.76 -7.68 -13.82
N LYS A 320 -6.27 -8.67 -13.04
CA LYS A 320 -5.82 -8.48 -11.64
C LYS A 320 -4.51 -9.24 -11.41
N PRO A 321 -3.35 -8.66 -11.74
CA PRO A 321 -2.09 -9.41 -11.86
C PRO A 321 -1.55 -9.98 -10.53
N ASP A 322 -2.02 -9.46 -9.40
CA ASP A 322 -1.69 -9.92 -8.04
C ASP A 322 -2.62 -11.03 -7.53
N ARG A 323 -3.48 -11.56 -8.40
CA ARG A 323 -4.50 -12.57 -8.09
C ARG A 323 -4.40 -13.77 -9.04
N THR A 324 -4.77 -14.94 -8.52
CA THR A 324 -4.97 -16.14 -9.33
C THR A 324 -6.46 -16.39 -9.54
N LEU A 325 -6.86 -16.66 -10.78
CA LEU A 325 -8.21 -17.10 -11.14
C LEU A 325 -8.27 -18.63 -11.07
N VAL A 326 -9.13 -19.16 -10.21
CA VAL A 326 -9.38 -20.59 -10.04
C VAL A 326 -10.74 -20.92 -10.62
N LEU A 327 -10.74 -21.72 -11.67
CA LEU A 327 -11.92 -22.16 -12.38
C LEU A 327 -12.32 -23.55 -11.89
N LEU A 328 -13.54 -23.71 -11.39
CA LEU A 328 -14.07 -24.99 -10.93
C LEU A 328 -15.19 -25.47 -11.87
N ASP A 329 -14.93 -26.52 -12.65
CA ASP A 329 -15.95 -27.19 -13.48
C ASP A 329 -16.47 -28.42 -12.75
N THR A 330 -17.79 -28.51 -12.57
CA THR A 330 -18.40 -29.61 -11.83
C THR A 330 -19.00 -30.67 -12.74
N GLU A 331 -19.08 -31.88 -12.19
CA GLU A 331 -19.92 -32.95 -12.69
C GLU A 331 -21.35 -32.47 -12.96
N GLY A 332 -21.96 -33.01 -14.02
CA GLY A 332 -23.33 -32.69 -14.37
C GLY A 332 -24.34 -33.29 -13.38
N LEU A 333 -25.26 -32.46 -12.92
CA LEU A 333 -26.37 -32.88 -12.06
C LEU A 333 -27.35 -33.76 -12.85
N GLY A 334 -27.92 -34.77 -12.19
CA GLY A 334 -29.00 -35.60 -12.74
C GLY A 334 -28.56 -36.58 -13.84
N ASP A 335 -27.31 -37.01 -13.81
CA ASP A 335 -26.77 -38.05 -14.70
C ASP A 335 -27.41 -39.41 -14.42
N VAL A 336 -28.06 -39.98 -15.43
CA VAL A 336 -28.89 -41.21 -15.32
C VAL A 336 -28.06 -42.45 -14.98
N GLU A 337 -26.75 -42.42 -15.27
CA GLU A 337 -25.84 -43.53 -14.93
C GLU A 337 -25.50 -43.58 -13.43
N LYS A 338 -25.83 -42.54 -12.66
CA LYS A 338 -25.63 -42.50 -11.21
C LYS A 338 -26.86 -43.06 -10.49
N GLY A 339 -26.66 -44.13 -9.73
CA GLY A 339 -27.73 -44.76 -8.95
C GLY A 339 -28.20 -43.95 -7.73
N ASP A 340 -27.42 -42.97 -7.25
CA ASP A 340 -27.73 -42.11 -6.09
C ASP A 340 -27.45 -40.63 -6.39
N SER A 341 -28.40 -39.75 -6.07
CA SER A 341 -28.33 -38.30 -6.22
C SER A 341 -27.67 -37.57 -5.04
N LYS A 342 -27.27 -38.29 -3.98
CA LYS A 342 -26.68 -37.69 -2.77
C LYS A 342 -25.40 -36.89 -3.03
N ASN A 343 -24.54 -37.38 -3.93
CA ASN A 343 -23.29 -36.68 -4.27
C ASN A 343 -23.53 -35.43 -5.13
N ASP A 344 -24.63 -35.36 -5.89
CA ASP A 344 -24.99 -34.15 -6.63
C ASP A 344 -25.25 -32.98 -5.67
N SER A 345 -25.95 -33.23 -4.55
CA SER A 345 -26.18 -32.22 -3.51
C SER A 345 -24.89 -31.76 -2.84
N TRP A 346 -23.94 -32.66 -2.58
CA TRP A 346 -22.63 -32.30 -2.03
C TRP A 346 -21.75 -31.53 -3.00
N ILE A 347 -21.70 -31.92 -4.28
CA ILE A 347 -20.98 -31.19 -5.33
C ILE A 347 -21.55 -29.78 -5.46
N PHE A 348 -22.88 -29.63 -5.41
CA PHE A 348 -23.54 -28.33 -5.41
C PHE A 348 -23.13 -27.49 -4.19
N ALA A 349 -23.19 -28.05 -2.98
CA ALA A 349 -22.82 -27.36 -1.75
C ALA A 349 -21.34 -26.94 -1.74
N LEU A 350 -20.43 -27.83 -2.14
CA LEU A 350 -18.99 -27.55 -2.24
C LEU A 350 -18.70 -26.44 -3.26
N ALA A 351 -19.37 -26.44 -4.41
CA ALA A 351 -19.22 -25.38 -5.40
C ALA A 351 -19.63 -24.00 -4.85
N VAL A 352 -20.69 -23.94 -4.05
CA VAL A 352 -21.11 -22.70 -3.35
C VAL A 352 -20.06 -22.29 -2.30
N LEU A 353 -19.64 -23.23 -1.44
CA LEU A 353 -18.70 -22.96 -0.35
C LEU A 353 -17.33 -22.48 -0.83
N LEU A 354 -16.81 -23.07 -1.91
CA LEU A 354 -15.47 -22.80 -2.41
C LEU A 354 -15.40 -21.56 -3.32
N SER A 355 -16.50 -21.18 -3.98
CA SER A 355 -16.48 -20.11 -4.99
C SER A 355 -16.65 -18.70 -4.42
N SER A 356 -16.13 -17.72 -5.16
CA SER A 356 -16.47 -16.29 -5.05
C SER A 356 -17.63 -15.91 -5.97
N VAL A 357 -17.74 -16.61 -7.12
CA VAL A 357 -18.83 -16.48 -8.08
C VAL A 357 -19.36 -17.87 -8.41
N PHE A 358 -20.66 -18.05 -8.20
CA PHE A 358 -21.36 -19.28 -8.48
C PHE A 358 -22.19 -19.12 -9.75
N VAL A 359 -21.78 -19.84 -10.79
CA VAL A 359 -22.43 -19.83 -12.10
C VAL A 359 -23.38 -21.02 -12.19
N TYR A 360 -24.68 -20.75 -12.20
CA TYR A 360 -25.67 -21.77 -12.52
C TYR A 360 -25.97 -21.76 -14.03
N ASN A 361 -25.80 -22.90 -14.69
CA ASN A 361 -25.91 -23.04 -16.14
C ASN A 361 -27.08 -23.96 -16.51
N SER A 362 -28.05 -23.39 -17.22
CA SER A 362 -29.24 -24.10 -17.73
C SER A 362 -29.42 -23.85 -19.22
N THR A 363 -30.32 -24.60 -19.86
CA THR A 363 -30.66 -24.45 -21.29
C THR A 363 -32.09 -23.96 -21.48
N ASN A 364 -32.34 -23.27 -22.58
CA ASN A 364 -33.60 -22.69 -23.02
C ASN A 364 -34.06 -21.47 -22.20
N THR A 365 -34.90 -21.66 -21.19
CA THR A 365 -35.59 -20.57 -20.49
C THR A 365 -35.67 -20.84 -18.99
N ILE A 366 -35.84 -19.77 -18.21
CA ILE A 366 -36.11 -19.88 -16.76
C ILE A 366 -37.60 -20.16 -16.57
N ASN A 367 -37.96 -21.43 -16.66
CA ASN A 367 -39.32 -21.91 -16.43
C ASN A 367 -39.47 -22.57 -15.05
N HIS A 368 -40.67 -23.05 -14.73
CA HIS A 368 -40.91 -23.71 -13.44
C HIS A 368 -40.02 -24.93 -13.21
N GLN A 369 -39.76 -25.73 -14.26
CA GLN A 369 -38.88 -26.90 -14.19
C GLN A 369 -37.43 -26.51 -13.89
N ALA A 370 -36.92 -25.42 -14.46
CA ALA A 370 -35.58 -24.91 -14.17
C ALA A 370 -35.46 -24.45 -12.71
N LEU A 371 -36.52 -23.89 -12.14
CA LEU A 371 -36.58 -23.52 -10.72
C LEU A 371 -36.74 -24.73 -9.79
N GLU A 372 -37.49 -25.77 -10.19
CA GLU A 372 -37.54 -27.04 -9.46
C GLU A 372 -36.19 -27.75 -9.46
N GLN A 373 -35.42 -27.63 -10.55
CA GLN A 373 -34.05 -28.13 -10.62
C GLN A 373 -33.08 -27.39 -9.69
N LEU A 374 -33.47 -26.23 -9.15
CA LEU A 374 -32.75 -25.51 -8.10
C LEU A 374 -33.19 -25.93 -6.69
N HIS A 375 -33.89 -27.05 -6.53
CA HIS A 375 -34.16 -27.62 -5.20
C HIS A 375 -32.87 -27.84 -4.38
N TYR A 376 -31.72 -28.07 -5.02
CA TYR A 376 -30.42 -28.12 -4.34
C TYR A 376 -30.12 -26.86 -3.51
N VAL A 377 -30.58 -25.69 -3.95
CA VAL A 377 -30.45 -24.43 -3.19
C VAL A 377 -31.25 -24.50 -1.89
N THR A 378 -32.43 -25.14 -1.91
CA THR A 378 -33.26 -25.34 -0.72
C THR A 378 -32.68 -26.36 0.24
N GLU A 379 -31.79 -27.25 -0.23
CA GLU A 379 -31.07 -28.21 0.60
C GLU A 379 -29.82 -27.61 1.26
N LEU A 380 -29.31 -26.47 0.79
CA LEU A 380 -28.11 -25.84 1.35
C LEU A 380 -28.22 -25.58 2.86
N THR A 381 -29.41 -25.24 3.36
CA THR A 381 -29.67 -25.05 4.79
C THR A 381 -29.47 -26.33 5.61
N LYS A 382 -29.61 -27.50 4.98
CA LYS A 382 -29.39 -28.82 5.60
C LYS A 382 -27.95 -29.30 5.43
N LEU A 383 -27.25 -28.81 4.39
CA LEU A 383 -25.93 -29.25 3.98
C LEU A 383 -24.80 -28.31 4.41
N ILE A 384 -25.12 -27.13 4.94
CA ILE A 384 -24.13 -26.14 5.39
C ILE A 384 -24.57 -25.58 6.74
N ARG A 385 -23.65 -25.55 7.70
CA ARG A 385 -23.84 -24.91 9.01
C ARG A 385 -22.98 -23.65 9.12
N THR A 386 -23.53 -22.58 9.69
CA THR A 386 -22.75 -21.34 9.90
C THR A 386 -22.07 -21.28 11.25
N THR A 387 -22.65 -21.91 12.28
CA THR A 387 -22.09 -21.93 13.64
C THR A 387 -21.86 -23.34 14.17
N SER A 388 -20.91 -23.50 15.08
CA SER A 388 -20.59 -24.79 15.69
C SER A 388 -21.59 -25.25 16.76
N SER A 389 -22.50 -24.38 17.21
CA SER A 389 -23.45 -24.68 18.27
C SER A 389 -24.67 -25.46 17.75
N ALA A 390 -24.96 -26.62 18.33
CA ALA A 390 -26.14 -27.43 18.00
C ALA A 390 -27.47 -26.85 18.53
N ILE A 391 -27.47 -25.64 19.11
CA ILE A 391 -28.61 -25.04 19.84
C ILE A 391 -29.31 -23.94 19.02
N SER A 392 -28.62 -23.30 18.08
CA SER A 392 -29.22 -22.32 17.17
C SER A 392 -30.13 -23.03 16.17
N GLY A 393 -31.36 -22.55 16.01
CA GLY A 393 -32.34 -23.15 15.09
C GLY A 393 -31.97 -22.97 13.62
N GLU A 394 -32.48 -23.82 12.73
CA GLU A 394 -32.26 -23.74 11.26
C GLU A 394 -32.53 -22.35 10.65
N ALA A 395 -33.40 -21.56 11.29
CA ALA A 395 -33.72 -20.19 10.89
C ALA A 395 -32.56 -19.19 11.15
N GLU A 396 -31.79 -19.36 12.21
CA GLU A 396 -30.74 -18.43 12.68
C GLU A 396 -29.45 -18.55 11.86
N ASP A 397 -29.09 -19.78 11.44
CA ASP A 397 -27.97 -20.04 10.52
C ASP A 397 -28.23 -19.42 9.13
N SER A 398 -29.49 -19.43 8.67
CA SER A 398 -29.86 -18.89 7.35
C SER A 398 -29.67 -17.38 7.20
N ALA A 399 -29.68 -16.65 8.32
CA ALA A 399 -29.52 -15.21 8.34
C ALA A 399 -28.06 -14.79 8.07
N LYS A 400 -27.08 -15.67 8.35
CA LYS A 400 -25.64 -15.41 8.21
C LYS A 400 -25.06 -15.85 6.85
N PHE A 401 -25.81 -16.54 6.00
CA PHE A 401 -25.31 -16.98 4.68
C PHE A 401 -24.94 -15.82 3.75
N VAL A 402 -25.63 -14.68 3.86
CA VAL A 402 -25.43 -13.48 3.02
C VAL A 402 -23.99 -12.97 3.03
N SER A 403 -23.27 -13.12 4.16
CA SER A 403 -21.91 -12.58 4.29
C SER A 403 -20.82 -13.44 3.65
N PHE A 404 -21.14 -14.67 3.22
CA PHE A 404 -20.15 -15.64 2.74
C PHE A 404 -20.47 -16.24 1.38
N PHE A 405 -21.75 -16.23 1.00
CA PHE A 405 -22.18 -16.84 -0.24
C PHE A 405 -21.65 -16.04 -1.44
N PRO A 406 -21.30 -16.73 -2.53
CA PRO A 406 -20.74 -16.12 -3.72
C PRO A 406 -21.75 -15.19 -4.43
N ASP A 407 -21.26 -14.36 -5.34
CA ASP A 407 -22.15 -13.70 -6.31
C ASP A 407 -22.82 -14.79 -7.19
N PHE A 408 -24.13 -14.71 -7.40
CA PHE A 408 -24.87 -15.68 -8.21
C PHE A 408 -24.99 -15.21 -9.66
N VAL A 409 -24.62 -16.07 -10.61
CA VAL A 409 -24.72 -15.78 -12.04
C VAL A 409 -25.54 -16.89 -12.70
N TRP A 410 -26.69 -16.56 -13.28
CA TRP A 410 -27.46 -17.50 -14.08
C TRP A 410 -27.10 -17.35 -15.55
N THR A 411 -26.58 -18.42 -16.14
CA THR A 411 -26.30 -18.51 -17.57
C THR A 411 -27.37 -19.37 -18.25
N VAL A 412 -28.12 -18.77 -19.17
CA VAL A 412 -29.22 -19.41 -19.90
C VAL A 412 -28.79 -19.65 -21.34
N ARG A 413 -28.49 -20.90 -21.67
CA ARG A 413 -27.97 -21.34 -22.97
C ARG A 413 -29.07 -21.58 -23.97
N ASP A 414 -28.79 -21.42 -25.26
CA ASP A 414 -29.74 -21.63 -26.35
C ASP A 414 -31.04 -20.82 -26.16
N PHE A 415 -30.91 -19.56 -25.72
CA PHE A 415 -32.04 -18.66 -25.51
C PHE A 415 -32.64 -18.24 -26.86
N MET A 416 -33.97 -18.33 -26.97
CA MET A 416 -34.70 -18.09 -28.23
C MET A 416 -35.84 -17.08 -28.10
N LEU A 417 -36.03 -16.48 -26.91
CA LEU A 417 -37.09 -15.51 -26.68
C LEU A 417 -36.59 -14.08 -26.90
N GLU A 418 -37.50 -13.18 -27.25
CA GLU A 418 -37.23 -11.74 -27.17
C GLU A 418 -37.34 -11.31 -25.70
N LEU A 419 -36.38 -10.51 -25.23
CA LEU A 419 -36.37 -9.96 -23.88
C LEU A 419 -37.36 -8.80 -23.80
N GLU A 420 -38.65 -9.12 -23.78
CA GLU A 420 -39.74 -8.15 -23.63
C GLU A 420 -40.70 -8.57 -22.50
N LEU A 421 -41.13 -7.58 -21.70
CA LEU A 421 -42.18 -7.76 -20.69
C LEU A 421 -43.18 -6.62 -20.83
N ASP A 422 -44.47 -6.98 -20.91
CA ASP A 422 -45.57 -6.03 -21.12
C ASP A 422 -45.38 -5.09 -22.34
N GLY A 423 -44.68 -5.56 -23.38
CA GLY A 423 -44.39 -4.82 -24.60
C GLY A 423 -43.22 -3.82 -24.49
N TYR A 424 -42.47 -3.86 -23.38
CA TYR A 424 -41.26 -3.07 -23.20
C TYR A 424 -40.02 -3.97 -23.21
N PRO A 425 -38.91 -3.53 -23.85
CA PRO A 425 -37.66 -4.27 -23.79
C PRO A 425 -37.12 -4.28 -22.36
N ILE A 426 -36.65 -5.44 -21.92
CA ILE A 426 -36.02 -5.65 -20.62
C ILE A 426 -34.58 -6.15 -20.78
N THR A 427 -33.79 -5.98 -19.73
CA THR A 427 -32.45 -6.56 -19.61
C THR A 427 -32.51 -8.03 -19.18
N GLU A 428 -31.40 -8.75 -19.35
CA GLU A 428 -31.28 -10.13 -18.86
C GLU A 428 -31.46 -10.20 -17.33
N ASP A 429 -30.98 -9.18 -16.61
CA ASP A 429 -31.11 -9.11 -15.15
C ASP A 429 -32.57 -8.90 -14.74
N GLU A 430 -33.31 -8.03 -15.44
CA GLU A 430 -34.75 -7.86 -15.22
C GLU A 430 -35.54 -9.13 -15.54
N TYR A 431 -35.12 -9.90 -16.55
CA TYR A 431 -35.68 -11.22 -16.84
C TYR A 431 -35.51 -12.19 -15.66
N LEU A 432 -34.32 -12.24 -15.06
CA LEU A 432 -34.04 -13.07 -13.89
C LEU A 432 -34.84 -12.61 -12.66
N GLU A 433 -34.82 -11.32 -12.34
CA GLU A 433 -35.57 -10.79 -11.19
C GLU A 433 -37.08 -11.02 -11.36
N ASN A 434 -37.60 -10.93 -12.58
CA ASN A 434 -38.99 -11.29 -12.86
C ASN A 434 -39.28 -12.79 -12.64
N ALA A 435 -38.36 -13.68 -12.99
CA ALA A 435 -38.52 -15.12 -12.74
C ALA A 435 -38.47 -15.49 -11.24
N LEU A 436 -37.76 -14.67 -10.44
CA LEU A 436 -37.59 -14.84 -8.99
C LEU A 436 -38.67 -14.14 -8.15
N LYS A 437 -39.58 -13.37 -8.75
CA LYS A 437 -40.74 -12.78 -8.03
C LYS A 437 -41.56 -13.87 -7.36
N LEU A 438 -41.96 -13.62 -6.11
CA LEU A 438 -42.76 -14.58 -5.36
C LEU A 438 -44.19 -14.60 -5.88
N ILE A 439 -44.78 -15.79 -5.95
CA ILE A 439 -46.15 -15.97 -6.41
C ILE A 439 -47.07 -15.79 -5.19
N PRO A 440 -48.05 -14.87 -5.23
CA PRO A 440 -48.96 -14.65 -4.11
C PRO A 440 -49.92 -15.83 -3.93
N GLY A 441 -50.09 -16.28 -2.69
CA GLY A 441 -51.02 -17.35 -2.32
C GLY A 441 -50.46 -18.33 -1.30
N TRP A 442 -51.35 -19.12 -0.69
CA TRP A 442 -51.00 -20.01 0.44
C TRP A 442 -51.15 -21.50 0.12
N ASN A 443 -51.30 -21.87 -1.16
CA ASN A 443 -51.43 -23.29 -1.51
C ASN A 443 -50.06 -24.00 -1.50
N PRO A 444 -50.00 -25.32 -1.23
CA PRO A 444 -48.73 -26.04 -1.13
C PRO A 444 -47.86 -25.98 -2.40
N ASN A 445 -48.48 -25.93 -3.58
CA ASN A 445 -47.75 -25.84 -4.85
C ASN A 445 -47.06 -24.48 -5.01
N ILE A 446 -47.70 -23.39 -4.57
CA ILE A 446 -47.14 -22.04 -4.55
C ILE A 446 -46.00 -21.99 -3.53
N GLN A 447 -46.17 -22.56 -2.34
CA GLN A 447 -45.10 -22.62 -1.34
C GLN A 447 -43.86 -23.38 -1.87
N ASN A 448 -44.06 -24.56 -2.46
CA ASN A 448 -42.97 -25.33 -3.07
C ASN A 448 -42.29 -24.58 -4.22
N SER A 449 -43.06 -23.79 -4.99
CA SER A 449 -42.53 -22.96 -6.07
C SER A 449 -41.76 -21.74 -5.53
N ASN A 450 -42.24 -21.12 -4.44
CA ASN A 450 -41.59 -19.96 -3.83
C ASN A 450 -40.32 -20.33 -3.07
N MET A 451 -40.24 -21.53 -2.48
CA MET A 451 -39.08 -21.99 -1.70
C MET A 451 -37.71 -21.77 -2.40
N PRO A 452 -37.46 -22.25 -3.64
CA PRO A 452 -36.21 -21.97 -4.33
C PRO A 452 -36.00 -20.47 -4.63
N ARG A 453 -37.08 -19.72 -4.91
CA ARG A 453 -36.99 -18.26 -5.17
C ARG A 453 -36.58 -17.50 -3.92
N GLU A 454 -37.19 -17.82 -2.78
CA GLU A 454 -36.88 -17.25 -1.48
C GLU A 454 -35.43 -17.55 -1.10
N CYS A 455 -34.98 -18.80 -1.24
CA CYS A 455 -33.60 -19.17 -0.97
C CYS A 455 -32.60 -18.43 -1.87
N ILE A 456 -32.86 -18.31 -3.17
CA ILE A 456 -31.96 -17.58 -4.08
C ILE A 456 -31.87 -16.10 -3.69
N ARG A 457 -33.02 -15.45 -3.44
CA ARG A 457 -33.08 -14.05 -3.03
C ARG A 457 -32.41 -13.81 -1.67
N LYS A 458 -32.61 -14.73 -0.72
CA LYS A 458 -32.07 -14.65 0.63
C LYS A 458 -30.57 -14.92 0.68
N PHE A 459 -30.08 -15.94 -0.02
CA PHE A 459 -28.69 -16.39 0.12
C PHE A 459 -27.71 -15.66 -0.78
N PHE A 460 -28.15 -15.21 -1.97
CA PHE A 460 -27.27 -14.60 -2.96
C PHE A 460 -27.61 -13.12 -3.16
N PRO A 461 -26.91 -12.19 -2.49
CA PRO A 461 -27.27 -10.78 -2.50
C PRO A 461 -27.09 -10.11 -3.86
N LYS A 462 -26.08 -10.55 -4.60
CA LYS A 462 -25.79 -10.08 -5.95
C LYS A 462 -26.12 -11.19 -6.93
N ARG A 463 -27.04 -10.89 -7.85
CA ARG A 463 -27.54 -11.81 -8.88
C ARG A 463 -27.34 -11.15 -10.23
N LYS A 464 -26.84 -11.92 -11.19
CA LYS A 464 -26.60 -11.50 -12.58
C LYS A 464 -27.14 -12.56 -13.51
N CYS A 465 -27.66 -12.15 -14.66
CA CYS A 465 -28.13 -13.04 -15.70
C CYS A 465 -27.37 -12.81 -17.00
N PHE A 466 -27.10 -13.89 -17.72
CA PHE A 466 -26.61 -13.86 -19.10
C PHE A 466 -27.41 -14.85 -19.93
N VAL A 467 -27.95 -14.37 -21.04
CA VAL A 467 -28.55 -15.24 -22.07
C VAL A 467 -27.54 -15.46 -23.19
N PHE A 468 -27.53 -16.67 -23.73
CA PHE A 468 -26.66 -17.03 -24.84
C PHE A 468 -27.48 -17.58 -25.99
N ASP A 469 -27.29 -16.99 -27.15
CA ASP A 469 -27.79 -17.51 -28.42
C ASP A 469 -27.10 -18.86 -28.70
N ARG A 470 -27.68 -19.64 -29.61
CA ARG A 470 -27.10 -20.92 -29.98
C ARG A 470 -25.75 -20.70 -30.68
N PRO A 471 -24.66 -21.40 -30.28
CA PRO A 471 -23.33 -21.13 -30.83
C PRO A 471 -23.21 -21.36 -32.35
N THR A 472 -23.95 -22.34 -32.88
CA THR A 472 -24.09 -22.59 -34.31
C THR A 472 -25.38 -23.37 -34.56
N ASN A 473 -26.00 -23.15 -35.72
CA ASN A 473 -27.19 -23.88 -36.17
C ASN A 473 -26.86 -25.27 -36.74
N ASN A 474 -25.58 -25.57 -36.99
CA ASN A 474 -25.16 -26.86 -37.53
C ASN A 474 -24.85 -27.86 -36.41
N ARG A 475 -25.65 -28.94 -36.35
CA ARG A 475 -25.48 -30.00 -35.35
C ARG A 475 -24.09 -30.65 -35.37
N GLN A 476 -23.50 -30.90 -36.54
CA GLN A 476 -22.19 -31.55 -36.62
C GLN A 476 -21.08 -30.63 -36.09
N GLN A 477 -21.22 -29.32 -36.33
CA GLN A 477 -20.31 -28.32 -35.76
C GLN A 477 -20.45 -28.25 -34.23
N LEU A 478 -21.67 -28.30 -33.69
CA LEU A 478 -21.89 -28.31 -32.23
C LEU A 478 -21.20 -29.48 -31.50
N LEU A 479 -21.09 -30.65 -32.15
CA LEU A 479 -20.39 -31.82 -31.57
C LEU A 479 -18.89 -31.60 -31.43
N HIS A 480 -18.31 -30.75 -32.29
CA HIS A 480 -16.89 -30.42 -32.35
C HIS A 480 -16.65 -28.94 -32.06
N ILE A 481 -17.47 -28.33 -31.20
CA ILE A 481 -17.47 -26.89 -30.95
C ILE A 481 -16.12 -26.36 -30.46
N GLU A 482 -15.31 -27.18 -29.78
CA GLU A 482 -13.96 -26.84 -29.34
C GLU A 482 -12.98 -26.66 -30.50
N GLU A 483 -13.19 -27.37 -31.61
CA GLU A 483 -12.34 -27.34 -32.80
C GLU A 483 -12.72 -26.18 -33.75
N LEU A 484 -13.87 -25.54 -33.52
CA LEU A 484 -14.35 -24.47 -34.37
C LEU A 484 -13.61 -23.16 -34.09
N PRO A 485 -13.11 -22.48 -35.14
CA PRO A 485 -12.63 -21.12 -35.00
C PRO A 485 -13.80 -20.16 -34.74
N ASP A 486 -13.50 -19.05 -34.06
CA ASP A 486 -14.51 -18.07 -33.63
C ASP A 486 -15.31 -17.48 -34.81
N ASP A 487 -14.73 -17.38 -36.01
CA ASP A 487 -15.42 -16.85 -37.20
C ASP A 487 -16.55 -17.75 -37.72
N GLN A 488 -16.62 -19.01 -37.29
CA GLN A 488 -17.68 -19.96 -37.61
C GLN A 488 -18.79 -20.02 -36.56
N LEU A 489 -18.62 -19.33 -35.44
CA LEU A 489 -19.63 -19.22 -34.39
C LEU A 489 -20.55 -18.03 -34.65
N ASP A 490 -21.76 -18.10 -34.09
CA ASP A 490 -22.70 -16.99 -34.14
C ASP A 490 -22.11 -15.72 -33.49
N ARG A 491 -22.31 -14.58 -34.13
CA ARG A 491 -21.72 -13.30 -33.68
C ARG A 491 -22.28 -12.84 -32.35
N ASN A 492 -23.58 -13.00 -32.13
CA ASN A 492 -24.21 -12.62 -30.86
C ASN A 492 -23.68 -13.53 -29.75
N PHE A 493 -23.57 -14.83 -30.01
CA PHE A 493 -23.01 -15.78 -29.04
C PHE A 493 -21.58 -15.40 -28.61
N LEU A 494 -20.73 -14.99 -29.56
CA LEU A 494 -19.36 -14.54 -29.27
C LEU A 494 -19.35 -13.25 -28.44
N GLU A 495 -20.21 -12.29 -28.76
CA GLU A 495 -20.34 -11.04 -28.02
C GLU A 495 -20.84 -11.27 -26.60
N GLN A 496 -21.91 -12.07 -26.45
CA GLN A 496 -22.45 -12.51 -25.15
C GLN A 496 -21.38 -13.26 -24.33
N SER A 497 -20.61 -14.15 -24.95
CA SER A 497 -19.50 -14.88 -24.30
C SER A 497 -18.39 -13.94 -23.82
N LYS A 498 -18.04 -12.93 -24.62
CA LYS A 498 -17.06 -11.90 -24.22
C LYS A 498 -17.59 -11.05 -23.07
N ASN A 499 -18.84 -10.60 -23.15
CA ASN A 499 -19.48 -9.80 -22.10
C ASN A 499 -19.55 -10.57 -20.78
N PHE A 500 -19.88 -11.87 -20.82
CA PHE A 500 -19.81 -12.75 -19.67
C PHE A 500 -18.40 -12.81 -19.07
N CYS A 501 -17.38 -13.09 -19.90
CA CYS A 501 -15.99 -13.18 -19.43
C CYS A 501 -15.51 -11.85 -18.82
N SER A 502 -15.73 -10.73 -19.52
CA SER A 502 -15.38 -9.38 -19.03
C SER A 502 -16.07 -9.07 -17.71
N TYR A 503 -17.37 -9.36 -17.57
CA TYR A 503 -18.08 -9.16 -16.32
C TYR A 503 -17.44 -9.95 -15.17
N ILE A 504 -17.12 -11.23 -15.39
CA ILE A 504 -16.46 -12.06 -14.38
C ILE A 504 -15.09 -11.47 -14.01
N PHE A 505 -14.24 -11.12 -14.97
CA PHE A 505 -12.91 -10.57 -14.66
C PHE A 505 -12.98 -9.24 -13.91
N ASP A 506 -13.94 -8.37 -14.26
CA ASP A 506 -14.04 -7.05 -13.65
C ASP A 506 -14.70 -7.11 -12.26
N HIS A 507 -15.78 -7.89 -12.13
CA HIS A 507 -16.66 -7.83 -10.97
C HIS A 507 -16.48 -8.98 -9.97
N ALA A 508 -15.84 -10.09 -10.35
CA ALA A 508 -15.61 -11.20 -9.43
C ALA A 508 -14.69 -10.74 -8.28
N LYS A 509 -15.16 -10.96 -7.05
CA LYS A 509 -14.41 -10.62 -5.84
C LYS A 509 -13.42 -11.73 -5.52
N THR A 510 -12.33 -11.37 -4.84
CA THR A 510 -11.45 -12.36 -4.21
C THR A 510 -12.26 -13.20 -3.23
N LYS A 511 -11.93 -14.49 -3.12
CA LYS A 511 -12.61 -15.37 -2.17
C LYS A 511 -12.31 -14.89 -0.76
N THR A 512 -13.36 -14.67 0.02
CA THR A 512 -13.26 -14.26 1.42
C THR A 512 -14.01 -15.22 2.33
N LEU A 513 -13.54 -15.34 3.56
CA LEU A 513 -14.27 -15.95 4.68
C LEU A 513 -14.88 -14.86 5.57
N SER A 514 -15.25 -15.23 6.80
CA SER A 514 -15.79 -14.31 7.81
C SER A 514 -14.81 -13.17 7.99
N ASP A 515 -15.33 -11.99 8.35
CA ASP A 515 -14.51 -10.86 8.80
C ASP A 515 -13.62 -10.24 7.70
N GLY A 516 -13.80 -10.68 6.44
CA GLY A 516 -13.10 -10.16 5.26
C GLY A 516 -11.75 -10.81 5.01
N ILE A 517 -11.49 -11.96 5.66
CA ILE A 517 -10.25 -12.72 5.51
C ILE A 517 -10.15 -13.19 4.06
N THR A 518 -9.09 -12.75 3.39
CA THR A 518 -8.84 -13.08 1.99
C THR A 518 -8.19 -14.45 1.88
N VAL A 519 -8.73 -15.31 1.02
CA VAL A 519 -8.27 -16.70 0.84
C VAL A 519 -7.15 -16.75 -0.22
N THR A 520 -6.05 -17.41 0.12
CA THR A 520 -4.95 -17.77 -0.79
C THR A 520 -5.18 -19.15 -1.40
N GLY A 521 -4.31 -19.61 -2.32
CA GLY A 521 -4.41 -20.97 -2.83
C GLY A 521 -4.23 -22.03 -1.73
N GLY A 522 -3.23 -21.87 -0.86
CA GLY A 522 -3.05 -22.76 0.31
C GLY A 522 -4.24 -22.71 1.27
N GLY A 523 -4.87 -21.55 1.40
CA GLY A 523 -6.11 -21.43 2.16
C GLY A 523 -7.27 -22.19 1.51
N LEU A 524 -7.41 -22.12 0.19
CA LEU A 524 -8.41 -22.88 -0.55
C LEU A 524 -8.20 -24.40 -0.42
N ALA A 525 -6.94 -24.86 -0.47
CA ALA A 525 -6.59 -26.26 -0.22
C ALA A 525 -7.09 -26.74 1.16
N THR A 526 -6.82 -25.95 2.21
CA THR A 526 -7.27 -26.25 3.58
C THR A 526 -8.80 -26.31 3.68
N LEU A 527 -9.52 -25.41 2.99
CA LEU A 527 -10.99 -25.44 2.96
C LEU A 527 -11.52 -26.71 2.29
N VAL A 528 -10.93 -27.13 1.17
CA VAL A 528 -11.31 -28.36 0.47
C VAL A 528 -11.13 -29.58 1.36
N GLU A 529 -9.96 -29.71 2.01
CA GLU A 529 -9.68 -30.78 2.97
C GLU A 529 -10.70 -30.79 4.11
N THR A 530 -10.89 -29.63 4.77
CA THR A 530 -11.78 -29.50 5.93
C THR A 530 -13.22 -29.86 5.61
N TYR A 531 -13.75 -29.41 4.47
CA TYR A 531 -15.13 -29.71 4.08
C TYR A 531 -15.32 -31.17 3.70
N LEU A 532 -14.35 -31.79 3.02
CA LEU A 532 -14.46 -33.21 2.66
C LEU A 532 -14.28 -34.13 3.85
N GLU A 533 -13.42 -33.79 4.81
CA GLU A 533 -13.32 -34.53 6.07
C GLU A 533 -14.65 -34.53 6.83
N ALA A 534 -15.34 -33.39 6.90
CA ALA A 534 -16.67 -33.29 7.52
C ALA A 534 -17.70 -34.16 6.77
N ILE A 535 -17.75 -34.07 5.44
CA ILE A 535 -18.71 -34.85 4.62
C ILE A 535 -18.47 -36.36 4.81
N ASN A 536 -17.21 -36.80 4.74
CA ASN A 536 -16.85 -38.20 4.81
C ASN A 536 -16.98 -38.78 6.23
N SER A 537 -16.91 -37.97 7.28
CA SER A 537 -17.21 -38.38 8.65
C SER A 537 -18.72 -38.44 8.97
N GLY A 538 -19.57 -37.98 8.03
CA GLY A 538 -21.02 -37.91 8.19
C GLY A 538 -21.48 -36.64 8.90
N GLU A 539 -20.59 -35.68 9.13
CA GLU A 539 -20.89 -34.35 9.65
C GLU A 539 -21.28 -33.38 8.51
N VAL A 540 -21.86 -32.24 8.90
CA VAL A 540 -22.22 -31.17 7.97
C VAL A 540 -21.08 -30.14 7.95
N PRO A 541 -20.54 -29.76 6.77
CA PRO A 541 -19.57 -28.68 6.64
C PRO A 541 -19.96 -27.42 7.43
N CYS A 542 -19.09 -27.01 8.35
CA CYS A 542 -19.29 -25.85 9.20
C CYS A 542 -18.31 -24.73 8.83
N LEU A 543 -18.85 -23.55 8.50
CA LEU A 543 -18.06 -22.39 8.12
C LEU A 543 -17.13 -21.90 9.24
N GLU A 544 -17.66 -21.81 10.47
CA GLU A 544 -16.89 -21.37 11.64
C GLU A 544 -15.70 -22.29 11.91
N ASN A 545 -15.92 -23.61 11.88
CA ASN A 545 -14.86 -24.60 12.09
C ASN A 545 -13.78 -24.48 11.00
N ALA A 546 -14.19 -24.34 9.73
CA ALA A 546 -13.25 -24.19 8.63
C ALA A 546 -12.38 -22.94 8.77
N VAL A 547 -12.93 -21.83 9.27
CA VAL A 547 -12.17 -20.61 9.56
C VAL A 547 -11.18 -20.83 10.69
N VAL A 548 -11.55 -21.56 11.75
CA VAL A 548 -10.66 -21.89 12.87
C VAL A 548 -9.50 -22.77 12.42
N THR A 549 -9.78 -23.86 11.70
CA THR A 549 -8.75 -24.76 11.15
C THR A 549 -7.80 -24.01 10.22
N LEU A 550 -8.35 -23.15 9.35
CA LEU A 550 -7.53 -22.34 8.47
C LEU A 550 -6.67 -21.34 9.25
N ALA A 551 -7.23 -20.65 10.24
CA ALA A 551 -6.50 -19.71 11.09
C ALA A 551 -5.34 -20.40 11.82
N GLU A 552 -5.55 -21.60 12.37
CA GLU A 552 -4.49 -22.36 13.03
C GLU A 552 -3.31 -22.65 12.10
N ARG A 553 -3.60 -23.11 10.87
CA ARG A 553 -2.58 -23.43 9.86
C ARG A 553 -1.84 -22.18 9.38
N GLU A 554 -2.57 -21.15 8.98
CA GLU A 554 -2.00 -19.90 8.45
C GLU A 554 -1.24 -19.12 9.53
N ASN A 555 -1.76 -19.04 10.76
CA ASN A 555 -1.06 -18.38 11.86
C ASN A 555 0.23 -19.10 12.23
N ALA A 556 0.24 -20.45 12.22
CA ALA A 556 1.47 -21.22 12.43
C ALA A 556 2.53 -20.92 11.36
N ALA A 557 2.12 -20.91 10.09
CA ALA A 557 3.00 -20.55 8.97
C ALA A 557 3.49 -19.09 9.05
N ALA A 558 2.63 -18.17 9.49
CA ALA A 558 2.98 -16.77 9.69
C ALA A 558 4.04 -16.58 10.80
N VAL A 559 3.92 -17.30 11.92
CA VAL A 559 4.94 -17.30 12.99
C VAL A 559 6.29 -17.76 12.45
N GLN A 560 6.31 -18.89 11.73
CA GLN A 560 7.55 -19.43 11.18
C GLN A 560 8.20 -18.45 10.19
N LYS A 561 7.40 -17.93 9.24
CA LYS A 561 7.90 -16.97 8.24
C LYS A 561 8.44 -15.70 8.86
N ALA A 562 7.77 -15.15 9.87
CA ALA A 562 8.23 -13.97 10.59
C ALA A 562 9.55 -14.22 11.33
N ALA A 563 9.67 -15.38 11.99
CA ALA A 563 10.88 -15.77 12.69
C ALA A 563 12.07 -16.02 11.76
N ASP A 564 11.84 -16.67 10.62
CA ASP A 564 12.87 -16.89 9.60
C ASP A 564 13.35 -15.55 9.02
N LEU A 565 12.43 -14.63 8.71
CA LEU A 565 12.76 -13.28 8.26
C LEU A 565 13.60 -12.53 9.29
N TYR A 566 13.21 -12.58 10.57
CA TYR A 566 13.95 -11.96 11.66
C TYR A 566 15.38 -12.51 11.76
N SER A 567 15.52 -13.84 11.76
CA SER A 567 16.82 -14.53 11.84
C SER A 567 17.73 -14.13 10.66
N ASP A 568 17.20 -14.19 9.44
CA ASP A 568 17.93 -13.83 8.22
C ASP A 568 18.37 -12.36 8.20
N ARG A 569 17.50 -11.44 8.64
CA ARG A 569 17.79 -10.01 8.70
C ARG A 569 18.86 -9.71 9.75
N MET A 570 18.72 -10.26 10.95
CA MET A 570 19.72 -10.13 12.02
C MET A 570 21.09 -10.62 11.57
N ALA A 571 21.14 -11.79 10.91
CA ALA A 571 22.40 -12.36 10.42
C ALA A 571 23.07 -11.52 9.31
N ARG A 572 22.29 -10.83 8.48
CA ARG A 572 22.81 -9.99 7.39
C ARG A 572 23.25 -8.60 7.86
N LEU A 573 22.52 -8.01 8.79
CA LEU A 573 22.74 -6.63 9.22
C LEU A 573 23.78 -6.51 10.34
N LEU A 574 23.99 -7.56 11.14
CA LEU A 574 24.94 -7.54 12.24
C LEU A 574 26.34 -8.00 11.82
N SER A 575 27.34 -7.17 12.11
CA SER A 575 28.75 -7.54 12.08
C SER A 575 29.24 -7.74 13.51
N LEU A 576 29.49 -8.98 13.92
CA LEU A 576 29.99 -9.27 15.26
C LEU A 576 31.53 -9.17 15.34
N PRO A 577 32.11 -8.64 16.44
CA PRO A 577 31.42 -8.05 17.58
C PRO A 577 30.94 -6.62 17.27
N THR A 578 29.79 -6.23 17.81
CA THR A 578 29.28 -4.85 17.73
C THR A 578 30.07 -3.94 18.68
N ASP A 579 30.19 -2.65 18.37
CA ASP A 579 30.94 -1.71 19.21
C ASP A 579 30.26 -1.50 20.57
N THR A 580 28.92 -1.48 20.58
CA THR A 580 28.10 -1.32 21.78
C THR A 580 26.94 -2.32 21.80
N PHE A 581 26.34 -2.51 22.98
CA PHE A 581 25.10 -3.28 23.11
C PHE A 581 23.93 -2.61 22.40
N LEU A 582 23.93 -1.27 22.35
CA LEU A 582 22.87 -0.47 21.73
C LEU A 582 22.76 -0.71 20.23
N GLU A 583 23.89 -0.82 19.53
CA GLU A 583 23.92 -1.13 18.08
C GLU A 583 23.15 -2.43 17.77
N LEU A 584 23.37 -3.49 18.56
CA LEU A 584 22.66 -4.76 18.39
C LEU A 584 21.16 -4.60 18.67
N LEU A 585 20.80 -3.87 19.73
CA LEU A 585 19.40 -3.63 20.09
C LEU A 585 18.65 -2.81 19.03
N GLU A 586 19.30 -1.83 18.40
CA GLU A 586 18.70 -1.02 17.33
C GLU A 586 18.41 -1.86 16.09
N VAL A 587 19.35 -2.72 15.69
CA VAL A 587 19.13 -3.68 14.59
C VAL A 587 18.05 -4.68 14.95
N HIS A 588 18.05 -5.20 16.18
CA HIS A 588 16.98 -6.08 16.69
C HIS A 588 15.60 -5.41 16.59
N ALA A 589 15.45 -4.18 17.08
CA ALA A 589 14.18 -3.47 17.06
C ALA A 589 13.68 -3.26 15.62
N ALA A 590 14.57 -2.93 14.68
CA ALA A 590 14.20 -2.81 13.26
C ALA A 590 13.77 -4.16 12.64
N CYS A 591 14.50 -5.24 12.93
CA CYS A 591 14.18 -6.58 12.43
C CYS A 591 12.89 -7.13 13.05
N GLU A 592 12.68 -6.91 14.35
CA GLU A 592 11.48 -7.32 15.08
C GLU A 592 10.26 -6.57 14.53
N LYS A 593 10.38 -5.26 14.28
CA LYS A 593 9.34 -4.45 13.65
C LYS A 593 8.91 -5.01 12.29
N GLU A 594 9.87 -5.40 11.43
CA GLU A 594 9.58 -6.03 10.13
C GLU A 594 8.92 -7.41 10.29
N ALA A 595 9.42 -8.23 11.22
CA ALA A 595 8.90 -9.58 11.46
C ALA A 595 7.46 -9.56 11.98
N ILE A 596 7.16 -8.68 12.95
CA ILE A 596 5.80 -8.51 13.46
C ILE A 596 4.89 -7.99 12.35
N ALA A 597 5.32 -7.04 11.52
CA ALA A 597 4.51 -6.55 10.40
C ALA A 597 4.12 -7.69 9.43
N VAL A 598 5.05 -8.58 9.09
CA VAL A 598 4.79 -9.75 8.24
C VAL A 598 3.83 -10.74 8.91
N PHE A 599 3.98 -10.95 10.22
CA PHE A 599 3.04 -11.77 10.98
C PHE A 599 1.64 -11.13 10.99
N MET A 600 1.53 -9.82 11.23
CA MET A 600 0.27 -9.10 11.29
C MET A 600 -0.46 -9.10 9.95
N GLU A 601 0.27 -9.03 8.84
CA GLU A 601 -0.29 -9.11 7.48
C GLU A 601 -0.94 -10.47 7.18
N ARG A 602 -0.35 -11.56 7.72
CA ARG A 602 -0.73 -12.93 7.35
C ARG A 602 -1.63 -13.63 8.35
N SER A 603 -1.51 -13.28 9.63
CA SER A 603 -2.32 -13.89 10.68
C SER A 603 -3.75 -13.36 10.68
N PHE A 604 -4.69 -14.12 11.22
CA PHE A 604 -6.07 -13.70 11.48
C PHE A 604 -6.71 -14.63 12.51
N LYS A 605 -7.81 -14.19 13.14
CA LYS A 605 -8.51 -14.98 14.19
C LYS A 605 -7.60 -15.50 15.32
N ASP A 606 -6.52 -14.80 15.64
CA ASP A 606 -5.70 -15.10 16.82
C ASP A 606 -6.30 -14.44 18.08
N ASP A 607 -7.56 -14.78 18.40
CA ASP A 607 -8.35 -14.11 19.44
C ASP A 607 -7.72 -14.17 20.83
N LYS A 608 -6.98 -15.24 21.11
CA LYS A 608 -6.23 -15.46 22.36
C LYS A 608 -4.77 -15.01 22.26
N GLN A 609 -4.35 -14.48 21.11
CA GLN A 609 -2.99 -14.05 20.79
C GLN A 609 -1.94 -15.14 21.02
N GLU A 610 -2.32 -16.41 20.88
CA GLU A 610 -1.44 -17.54 21.17
C GLU A 610 -0.29 -17.61 20.16
N PHE A 611 -0.55 -17.28 18.90
CA PHE A 611 0.47 -17.28 17.86
C PHE A 611 1.37 -16.05 17.96
N GLN A 612 0.82 -14.88 18.26
CA GLN A 612 1.62 -13.69 18.55
C GLN A 612 2.56 -13.93 19.75
N LYS A 613 2.06 -14.58 20.82
CA LYS A 613 2.88 -14.97 21.98
C LYS A 613 4.00 -15.94 21.59
N LYS A 614 3.72 -16.94 20.76
CA LYS A 614 4.73 -17.87 20.22
C LYS A 614 5.80 -17.14 19.42
N LEU A 615 5.43 -16.16 18.59
CA LEU A 615 6.38 -15.35 17.81
C LEU A 615 7.31 -14.55 18.72
N VAL A 616 6.77 -13.84 19.71
CA VAL A 616 7.57 -13.04 20.65
C VAL A 616 8.59 -13.92 21.38
N VAL A 617 8.18 -15.10 21.86
CA VAL A 617 9.10 -16.05 22.52
C VAL A 617 10.20 -16.52 21.58
N LEU A 618 9.87 -16.77 20.31
CA LEU A 618 10.84 -17.24 19.32
C LEU A 618 11.85 -16.15 18.93
N ILE A 619 11.39 -14.91 18.71
CA ILE A 619 12.25 -13.74 18.46
C ILE A 619 13.18 -13.50 19.64
N GLU A 620 12.67 -13.57 20.88
CA GLU A 620 13.48 -13.39 22.09
C GLU A 620 14.60 -14.43 22.17
N LYS A 621 14.28 -15.69 21.92
CA LYS A 621 15.28 -16.77 21.89
C LYS A 621 16.36 -16.53 20.84
N ILE A 622 15.98 -16.17 19.61
CA ILE A 622 16.94 -15.86 18.55
C ILE A 622 17.81 -14.66 18.94
N LYS A 623 17.23 -13.63 19.56
CA LYS A 623 17.96 -12.46 20.07
C LYS A 623 18.99 -12.87 21.14
N GLU A 624 18.61 -13.69 22.13
CA GLU A 624 19.51 -14.21 23.15
C GLU A 624 20.71 -14.95 22.53
N ASP A 625 20.48 -15.75 21.49
CA ASP A 625 21.55 -16.44 20.77
C ASP A 625 22.52 -15.46 20.10
N PHE A 626 22.03 -14.35 19.53
CA PHE A 626 22.88 -13.28 18.98
C PHE A 626 23.65 -12.53 20.06
N LEU A 627 23.04 -12.27 21.22
CA LEU A 627 23.72 -11.63 22.36
C LEU A 627 24.90 -12.46 22.85
N LEU A 628 24.69 -13.77 23.06
CA LEU A 628 25.73 -14.69 23.50
C LEU A 628 26.88 -14.78 22.48
N LYS A 629 26.56 -14.85 21.18
CA LYS A 629 27.58 -14.84 20.12
C LYS A 629 28.36 -13.53 20.08
N ASN A 630 27.70 -12.39 20.31
CA ASN A 630 28.35 -11.09 20.33
C ASN A 630 29.35 -10.98 21.49
N GLU A 631 28.91 -11.38 22.69
CA GLU A 631 29.77 -11.40 23.89
C GLU A 631 30.99 -12.31 23.71
N ASP A 632 30.78 -13.54 23.23
CA ASP A 632 31.86 -14.51 23.00
C ASP A 632 32.87 -14.02 21.94
N THR A 633 32.37 -13.42 20.85
CA THR A 633 33.24 -12.87 19.79
C THR A 633 34.05 -11.68 20.31
N SER A 634 33.41 -10.78 21.05
CA SER A 634 34.07 -9.63 21.69
C SER A 634 35.14 -10.09 22.69
N LEU A 635 34.82 -11.06 23.54
CA LEU A 635 35.74 -11.63 24.53
C LEU A 635 36.99 -12.19 23.86
N LYS A 636 36.82 -13.05 22.85
CA LYS A 636 37.92 -13.68 22.12
C LYS A 636 38.81 -12.65 21.42
N TYR A 637 38.21 -11.67 20.75
CA TYR A 637 38.93 -10.63 20.05
C TYR A 637 39.73 -9.73 21.02
N CYS A 638 39.09 -9.28 22.11
CA CYS A 638 39.74 -8.46 23.13
C CYS A 638 40.91 -9.18 23.80
N GLN A 639 40.74 -10.45 24.17
CA GLN A 639 41.81 -11.26 24.77
C GLN A 639 42.99 -11.43 23.83
N ALA A 640 42.74 -11.65 22.53
CA ALA A 640 43.79 -11.81 21.52
C ALA A 640 44.60 -10.52 21.34
N GLU A 641 43.94 -9.37 21.17
CA GLU A 641 44.61 -8.07 21.00
C GLU A 641 45.34 -7.64 22.28
N LEU A 642 44.73 -7.82 23.46
CA LEU A 642 45.38 -7.45 24.72
C LEU A 642 46.61 -8.33 25.00
N LYS A 643 46.56 -9.62 24.67
CA LYS A 643 47.71 -10.53 24.78
C LYS A 643 48.88 -10.07 23.89
N LYS A 644 48.58 -9.61 22.67
CA LYS A 644 49.57 -9.08 21.73
C LYS A 644 50.17 -7.75 22.20
N LEU A 645 49.34 -6.83 22.69
CA LEU A 645 49.79 -5.53 23.20
C LEU A 645 50.61 -5.65 24.50
N SER A 646 50.26 -6.59 25.37
CA SER A 646 50.96 -6.81 26.66
C SER A 646 52.23 -7.65 26.56
N GLU A 647 52.50 -8.30 25.42
CA GLU A 647 53.68 -9.17 25.23
C GLU A 647 55.03 -8.49 25.56
N PRO A 648 55.31 -7.23 25.13
CA PRO A 648 56.55 -6.55 25.48
C PRO A 648 56.67 -6.26 26.99
N LEU A 649 55.55 -5.92 27.64
CA LEU A 649 55.49 -5.69 29.08
C LEU A 649 55.78 -6.98 29.85
N MET A 650 55.08 -8.07 29.52
CA MET A 650 55.26 -9.39 30.14
C MET A 650 56.68 -9.94 29.94
N THR A 651 57.28 -9.71 28.78
CA THR A 651 58.67 -10.07 28.50
C THR A 651 59.65 -9.26 29.36
N SER A 652 59.39 -7.97 29.57
CA SER A 652 60.24 -7.10 30.39
C SER A 652 60.12 -7.44 31.88
N ILE A 653 58.92 -7.81 32.35
CA ILE A 653 58.69 -8.32 33.71
C ILE A 653 59.49 -9.61 33.95
N SER A 654 59.34 -10.60 33.07
CA SER A 654 60.01 -11.90 33.20
C SER A 654 61.53 -11.82 33.12
N ARG A 655 62.08 -10.85 32.36
CA ARG A 655 63.52 -10.56 32.32
C ARG A 655 64.03 -9.76 33.52
N GLY A 656 63.16 -9.35 34.43
CA GLY A 656 63.52 -8.55 35.60
C GLY A 656 63.92 -7.11 35.27
N THR A 657 63.53 -6.57 34.12
CA THR A 657 63.98 -5.26 33.61
C THR A 657 63.54 -4.09 34.51
N PHE A 658 62.46 -4.28 35.28
CA PHE A 658 61.93 -3.27 36.21
C PHE A 658 62.49 -3.38 37.64
N PHE A 659 63.33 -4.38 37.96
CA PHE A 659 63.91 -4.56 39.31
C PHE A 659 65.23 -3.78 39.47
N VAL A 660 65.19 -2.50 39.11
CA VAL A 660 66.31 -1.55 39.19
C VAL A 660 65.86 -0.29 39.92
N PRO A 661 66.79 0.53 40.48
CA PRO A 661 66.41 1.83 41.06
C PRO A 661 65.68 2.72 40.04
N GLY A 662 64.47 3.18 40.39
CA GLY A 662 63.55 3.93 39.50
C GLY A 662 62.69 3.05 38.59
N GLY A 663 62.76 1.73 38.73
CA GLY A 663 62.07 0.77 37.88
C GLY A 663 60.54 0.77 38.01
N HIS A 664 59.98 1.20 39.15
CA HIS A 664 58.53 1.32 39.31
C HIS A 664 57.92 2.35 38.33
N GLY A 665 58.59 3.49 38.13
CA GLY A 665 58.14 4.50 37.15
C GLY A 665 58.22 4.00 35.71
N LEU A 666 59.24 3.21 35.37
CA LEU A 666 59.37 2.59 34.05
C LEU A 666 58.28 1.54 33.81
N TYR A 667 57.92 0.77 34.83
CA TYR A 667 56.82 -0.18 34.78
C TYR A 667 55.47 0.51 34.56
N LEU A 668 55.17 1.57 35.33
CA LEU A 668 53.93 2.34 35.17
C LEU A 668 53.81 2.91 33.76
N ASN A 669 54.88 3.47 33.20
CA ASN A 669 54.87 3.96 31.82
C ASN A 669 54.58 2.85 30.80
N ALA A 670 55.19 1.66 30.97
CA ALA A 670 54.96 0.53 30.09
C ALA A 670 53.53 -0.04 30.22
N LYS A 671 52.99 -0.11 31.44
CA LYS A 671 51.60 -0.51 31.72
C LYS A 671 50.60 0.49 31.13
N ASN A 672 50.79 1.79 31.36
CA ASN A 672 49.94 2.84 30.81
C ASN A 672 49.95 2.83 29.28
N LYS A 673 51.11 2.54 28.66
CA LYS A 673 51.20 2.39 27.21
C LYS A 673 50.32 1.24 26.70
N VAL A 674 50.29 0.10 27.37
CA VAL A 674 49.39 -1.02 27.01
C VAL A 674 47.92 -0.60 27.12
N GLU A 675 47.55 0.16 28.16
CA GLU A 675 46.20 0.69 28.31
C GLU A 675 45.83 1.68 27.20
N GLU A 676 46.73 2.61 26.86
CA GLU A 676 46.54 3.59 25.77
C GLU A 676 46.43 2.91 24.41
N ASP A 677 47.34 2.00 24.10
CA ASP A 677 47.33 1.24 22.84
C ASP A 677 46.04 0.39 22.73
N TYR A 678 45.58 -0.20 23.83
CA TYR A 678 44.33 -0.98 23.86
C TYR A 678 43.09 -0.11 23.64
N LYS A 679 43.07 1.12 24.18
CA LYS A 679 41.99 2.09 23.94
C LYS A 679 41.83 2.39 22.45
N LEU A 680 42.94 2.42 21.70
CA LEU A 680 42.96 2.70 20.26
C LEU A 680 42.53 1.52 19.36
N VAL A 681 42.42 0.31 19.89
CA VAL A 681 41.97 -0.87 19.10
C VAL A 681 40.51 -0.69 18.66
N PRO A 682 40.18 -0.75 17.37
CA PRO A 682 38.80 -0.64 16.90
C PRO A 682 38.02 -1.96 17.14
N LYS A 683 36.69 -1.87 17.22
CA LYS A 683 35.76 -3.04 17.24
C LYS A 683 36.04 -4.06 18.34
N LYS A 684 36.42 -3.59 19.53
CA LYS A 684 36.61 -4.45 20.71
C LYS A 684 35.30 -5.08 21.16
N GLY A 685 34.22 -4.31 21.08
CA GLY A 685 32.87 -4.67 21.47
C GLY A 685 32.62 -4.77 22.96
N VAL A 686 31.48 -5.36 23.32
CA VAL A 686 30.86 -5.26 24.65
C VAL A 686 31.68 -5.83 25.83
N LYS A 687 32.71 -6.66 25.57
CA LYS A 687 33.61 -7.22 26.60
C LYS A 687 34.92 -6.46 26.76
N ALA A 688 35.11 -5.34 26.05
CA ALA A 688 36.35 -4.57 26.05
C ALA A 688 36.85 -4.18 27.44
N THR A 689 35.96 -3.58 28.25
CA THR A 689 36.28 -3.06 29.58
C THR A 689 36.50 -4.19 30.58
N GLU A 690 35.69 -5.25 30.54
CA GLU A 690 35.81 -6.43 31.40
C GLU A 690 37.16 -7.14 31.21
N VAL A 691 37.59 -7.31 29.94
CA VAL A 691 38.87 -7.94 29.61
C VAL A 691 40.06 -7.09 30.06
N LEU A 692 40.02 -5.77 29.82
CA LEU A 692 41.07 -4.86 30.28
C LEU A 692 41.18 -4.89 31.81
N GLN A 693 40.07 -4.82 32.51
CA GLN A 693 40.06 -4.83 33.98
C GLN A 693 40.60 -6.15 34.54
N SER A 694 40.24 -7.28 33.95
CA SER A 694 40.77 -8.59 34.33
C SER A 694 42.30 -8.63 34.20
N PHE A 695 42.84 -8.08 33.09
CA PHE A 695 44.27 -7.94 32.91
C PHE A 695 44.91 -7.01 33.96
N LEU A 696 44.37 -5.81 34.18
CA LEU A 696 44.92 -4.87 35.15
C LEU A 696 44.97 -5.45 36.57
N ARG A 697 43.91 -6.17 36.97
CA ARG A 697 43.86 -6.88 38.25
C ARG A 697 44.94 -7.96 38.34
N SER A 698 45.22 -8.67 37.25
CA SER A 698 46.32 -9.66 37.21
C SER A 698 47.71 -9.03 37.37
N GLN A 699 47.85 -7.73 37.11
CA GLN A 699 49.12 -7.00 37.21
C GLN A 699 49.36 -6.40 38.61
N GLU A 700 48.36 -6.35 39.49
CA GLU A 700 48.46 -5.70 40.81
C GLU A 700 49.55 -6.31 41.70
N GLU A 701 49.61 -7.63 41.80
CA GLU A 701 50.64 -8.32 42.61
C GLU A 701 52.06 -8.06 42.08
N THR A 702 52.19 -8.00 40.75
CA THR A 702 53.48 -7.73 40.09
C THR A 702 53.91 -6.28 40.32
N GLU A 703 52.98 -5.33 40.26
CA GLU A 703 53.23 -3.92 40.54
C GLU A 703 53.71 -3.72 41.99
N VAL A 704 53.04 -4.36 42.96
CA VAL A 704 53.44 -4.32 44.37
C VAL A 704 54.85 -4.88 44.56
N ALA A 705 55.19 -5.99 43.90
CA ALA A 705 56.53 -6.58 44.00
C ALA A 705 57.63 -5.67 43.42
N ILE A 706 57.36 -5.00 42.29
CA ILE A 706 58.30 -4.04 41.67
C ILE A 706 58.46 -2.80 42.55
N LEU A 707 57.36 -2.27 43.10
CA LEU A 707 57.37 -1.11 44.00
C LEU A 707 58.18 -1.37 45.28
N GLN A 708 58.05 -2.57 45.87
CA GLN A 708 58.83 -2.95 47.04
C GLN A 708 60.33 -3.05 46.76
N ALA A 709 60.69 -3.59 45.58
CA ALA A 709 62.08 -3.77 45.16
C ALA A 709 62.80 -2.48 44.76
N ASP A 710 62.07 -1.40 44.46
CA ASP A 710 62.66 -0.13 44.03
C ASP A 710 63.38 0.58 45.19
N LYS A 711 64.71 0.75 45.05
CA LYS A 711 65.57 1.39 46.06
C LYS A 711 65.68 2.91 45.90
N ALA A 712 65.12 3.48 44.83
CA ALA A 712 65.12 4.93 44.60
C ALA A 712 63.99 5.66 45.35
N LEU A 713 63.01 4.92 45.88
CA LEU A 713 61.85 5.44 46.60
C LEU A 713 62.03 5.26 48.12
N THR A 714 61.64 6.27 48.90
CA THR A 714 61.60 6.15 50.38
C THR A 714 60.41 5.30 50.84
N ASP A 715 60.43 4.81 52.08
CA ASP A 715 59.29 4.07 52.63
C ASP A 715 58.00 4.93 52.68
N GLY A 716 58.13 6.25 52.83
CA GLY A 716 57.03 7.20 52.72
C GLY A 716 56.48 7.30 51.30
N ASP A 717 57.36 7.41 50.29
CA ASP A 717 56.94 7.46 48.87
C ASP A 717 56.25 6.16 48.43
N LYS A 718 56.74 5.01 48.92
CA LYS A 718 56.12 3.70 48.68
C LYS A 718 54.73 3.59 49.30
N ALA A 719 54.55 4.08 50.53
CA ALA A 719 53.23 4.08 51.18
C ALA A 719 52.22 4.96 50.42
N ILE A 720 52.64 6.15 49.98
CA ILE A 720 51.81 7.06 49.18
C ILE A 720 51.44 6.40 47.84
N ALA A 721 52.38 5.74 47.16
CA ALA A 721 52.12 5.06 45.90
C ALA A 721 51.10 3.91 46.04
N VAL A 722 51.17 3.12 47.10
CA VAL A 722 50.19 2.06 47.40
C VAL A 722 48.80 2.65 47.65
N GLU A 723 48.71 3.74 48.40
CA GLU A 723 47.44 4.41 48.68
C GLU A 723 46.83 5.02 47.42
N CYS A 724 47.61 5.74 46.62
CA CYS A 724 47.18 6.26 45.32
C CYS A 724 46.70 5.14 44.37
N ALA A 725 47.41 4.01 44.29
CA ALA A 725 47.00 2.87 43.46
C ALA A 725 45.64 2.29 43.91
N LYS A 726 45.41 2.19 45.23
CA LYS A 726 44.12 1.75 45.78
C LYS A 726 42.99 2.73 45.48
N THR A 727 43.22 4.03 45.63
CA THR A 727 42.22 5.06 45.30
C THR A 727 41.85 5.02 43.82
N GLN A 728 42.84 4.94 42.92
CA GLN A 728 42.58 4.82 41.49
C GLN A 728 41.88 3.50 41.11
N ALA A 729 42.17 2.39 41.79
CA ALA A 729 41.46 1.14 41.56
C ALA A 729 39.97 1.26 41.96
N ALA A 730 39.68 1.88 43.09
CA ALA A 730 38.31 2.13 43.57
C ALA A 730 37.55 3.10 42.65
N GLU A 731 38.19 4.18 42.17
CA GLU A 731 37.59 5.12 41.22
C GLU A 731 37.21 4.42 39.90
N ARG A 732 38.11 3.60 39.35
CA ARG A 732 37.83 2.81 38.13
C ARG A 732 36.69 1.81 38.32
N GLU A 733 36.62 1.15 39.48
CA GLU A 733 35.52 0.23 39.79
C GLU A 733 34.18 0.97 39.91
N GLN A 734 34.18 2.18 40.48
CA GLN A 734 32.99 3.02 40.56
C GLN A 734 32.55 3.54 39.18
N GLU A 735 33.48 3.92 38.31
CA GLU A 735 33.17 4.36 36.94
C GLU A 735 32.57 3.23 36.09
N LEU A 736 33.13 2.01 36.21
CA LEU A 736 32.56 0.82 35.57
C LEU A 736 31.13 0.53 36.06
N LEU A 737 30.86 0.68 37.36
CA LEU A 737 29.53 0.51 37.92
C LEU A 737 28.54 1.50 37.30
N ARG A 738 28.96 2.76 37.09
CA ARG A 738 28.14 3.77 36.40
C ARG A 738 27.91 3.41 34.93
N GLU A 739 28.93 2.92 34.22
CA GLU A 739 28.79 2.48 32.83
C GLU A 739 27.81 1.30 32.70
N LYS A 740 27.95 0.28 33.55
CA LYS A 740 27.02 -0.86 33.60
C LYS A 740 25.58 -0.42 33.88
N GLN A 741 25.39 0.48 34.84
CA GLN A 741 24.06 1.00 35.16
C GLN A 741 23.45 1.77 33.98
N LYS A 742 24.26 2.59 33.29
CA LYS A 742 23.83 3.28 32.08
C LYS A 742 23.47 2.32 30.93
N GLU A 743 24.23 1.23 30.76
CA GLU A 743 23.92 0.18 29.78
C GLU A 743 22.61 -0.55 30.12
N GLU A 744 22.37 -0.86 31.39
CA GLU A 744 21.11 -1.46 31.86
C GLU A 744 19.91 -0.53 31.60
N ASP A 745 20.04 0.76 31.89
CA ASP A 745 19.00 1.77 31.63
C ASP A 745 18.70 1.88 30.12
N GLN A 746 19.74 1.94 29.28
CA GLN A 746 19.58 1.98 27.82
C GLN A 746 18.93 0.72 27.26
N LYS A 747 19.28 -0.46 27.81
CA LYS A 747 18.65 -1.72 27.46
C LYS A 747 17.17 -1.73 27.79
N MET A 748 16.80 -1.23 28.97
CA MET A 748 15.41 -1.07 29.40
C MET A 748 14.63 -0.14 28.46
N GLU A 749 15.18 1.02 28.13
CA GLU A 749 14.52 1.98 27.22
C GLU A 749 14.32 1.43 25.81
N ALA A 750 15.32 0.72 25.26
CA ALA A 750 15.21 0.09 23.95
C ALA A 750 14.14 -1.00 23.92
N GLN A 751 14.07 -1.83 24.97
CA GLN A 751 13.03 -2.87 25.11
C GLN A 751 11.63 -2.26 25.24
N GLN A 752 11.48 -1.18 26.01
CA GLN A 752 10.21 -0.47 26.13
C GLN A 752 9.75 0.10 24.78
N ARG A 753 10.67 0.68 23.99
CA ARG A 753 10.36 1.18 22.64
C ARG A 753 9.88 0.06 21.71
N SER A 754 10.54 -1.09 21.72
CA SER A 754 10.14 -2.22 20.87
C SER A 754 8.77 -2.78 21.26
N LEU A 755 8.51 -2.90 22.57
CA LEU A 755 7.21 -3.33 23.06
C LEU A 755 6.08 -2.37 22.65
N GLN A 756 6.33 -1.06 22.77
CA GLN A 756 5.37 -0.04 22.38
C GLN A 756 5.04 -0.13 20.89
N GLU A 757 6.03 -0.33 20.03
CA GLU A 757 5.83 -0.51 18.59
C GLU A 757 5.00 -1.76 18.28
N ASN A 758 5.23 -2.89 18.95
CA ASN A 758 4.41 -4.10 18.80
C ASN A 758 2.95 -3.84 19.18
N ILE A 759 2.73 -3.12 20.29
CA ILE A 759 1.38 -2.71 20.72
C ILE A 759 0.71 -1.84 19.65
N ASP A 760 1.45 -0.91 19.04
CA ASP A 760 0.90 0.01 18.05
C ASP A 760 0.56 -0.71 16.73
N GLN A 761 1.39 -1.67 16.29
CA GLN A 761 1.05 -2.54 15.14
C GLN A 761 -0.17 -3.43 15.40
N LEU A 762 -0.30 -3.95 16.62
CA LEU A 762 -1.46 -4.75 17.02
C LEU A 762 -2.74 -3.90 17.04
N LYS A 763 -2.69 -2.66 17.55
CA LYS A 763 -3.81 -1.73 17.50
C LYS A 763 -4.24 -1.44 16.06
N GLU A 764 -3.29 -1.10 15.20
CA GLU A 764 -3.56 -0.82 13.79
C GLU A 764 -4.24 -2.02 13.09
N LYS A 765 -3.78 -3.23 13.38
CA LYS A 765 -4.40 -4.45 12.86
C LYS A 765 -5.84 -4.62 13.35
N MET A 766 -6.07 -4.51 14.66
CA MET A 766 -7.42 -4.66 15.23
C MET A 766 -8.40 -3.61 14.67
N ASP A 767 -7.93 -2.37 14.46
CA ASP A 767 -8.74 -1.31 13.86
C ASP A 767 -9.11 -1.66 12.40
N LYS A 768 -8.16 -2.17 11.61
CA LYS A 768 -8.44 -2.64 10.23
C LYS A 768 -9.42 -3.81 10.19
N GLU A 769 -9.27 -4.80 11.09
CA GLU A 769 -10.19 -5.94 11.18
C GLU A 769 -11.59 -5.49 11.59
N ARG A 770 -11.70 -4.57 12.56
CA ARG A 770 -12.98 -3.96 12.97
C ARG A 770 -13.65 -3.21 11.83
N GLU A 771 -12.90 -2.39 11.09
CA GLU A 771 -13.45 -1.69 9.92
C GLU A 771 -13.92 -2.66 8.84
N SER A 772 -13.19 -3.75 8.59
CA SER A 772 -13.57 -4.80 7.65
C SER A 772 -14.87 -5.46 8.07
N HIS A 773 -14.97 -5.89 9.34
CA HIS A 773 -16.18 -6.48 9.90
C HIS A 773 -17.38 -5.52 9.81
N LEU A 774 -17.16 -4.24 10.11
CA LEU A 774 -18.20 -3.22 10.02
C LEU A 774 -18.72 -3.05 8.58
N ARG A 775 -17.82 -2.96 7.59
CA ARG A 775 -18.20 -2.89 6.17
C ARG A 775 -19.03 -4.09 5.73
N GLN A 776 -18.70 -5.29 6.22
CA GLN A 776 -19.48 -6.50 5.93
C GLN A 776 -20.88 -6.45 6.54
N GLN A 777 -21.01 -6.05 7.81
CA GLN A 777 -22.30 -5.89 8.47
C GLN A 777 -23.16 -4.83 7.78
N GLU A 778 -22.57 -3.70 7.35
CA GLU A 778 -23.28 -2.65 6.61
C GLU A 778 -23.77 -3.14 5.25
N THR A 779 -22.95 -3.90 4.51
CA THR A 779 -23.37 -4.53 3.23
C THR A 779 -24.52 -5.51 3.43
N MET A 780 -24.47 -6.31 4.51
CA MET A 780 -25.54 -7.25 4.86
C MET A 780 -26.83 -6.52 5.24
N LEU A 781 -26.73 -5.39 5.94
CA LEU A 781 -27.86 -4.55 6.29
C LEU A 781 -28.52 -3.94 5.05
N GLU A 782 -27.73 -3.40 4.11
CA GLU A 782 -28.21 -2.88 2.84
C GLU A 782 -28.99 -3.96 2.05
N HIS A 783 -28.45 -5.19 2.00
CA HIS A 783 -29.12 -6.29 1.34
C HIS A 783 -30.46 -6.64 1.98
N LYS A 784 -30.52 -6.79 3.31
CA LYS A 784 -31.78 -7.09 4.02
C LYS A 784 -32.81 -5.99 3.85
N LEU A 785 -32.40 -4.71 3.86
CA LEU A 785 -33.29 -3.58 3.61
C LEU A 785 -33.86 -3.61 2.18
N LYS A 786 -33.03 -3.90 1.17
CA LYS A 786 -33.49 -4.05 -0.21
C LYS A 786 -34.51 -5.19 -0.35
N MET A 787 -34.22 -6.37 0.21
CA MET A 787 -35.15 -7.50 0.21
C MET A 787 -36.49 -7.14 0.87
N GLN A 788 -36.46 -6.40 1.97
CA GLN A 788 -37.67 -5.95 2.66
C GLN A 788 -38.53 -5.06 1.74
N GLU A 789 -37.92 -4.10 1.06
CA GLU A 789 -38.62 -3.20 0.13
C GLU A 789 -39.28 -3.99 -1.01
N GLU A 790 -38.58 -4.97 -1.57
CA GLU A 790 -39.12 -5.85 -2.63
C GLU A 790 -40.32 -6.67 -2.12
N LEU A 791 -40.21 -7.31 -0.95
CA LEU A 791 -41.31 -8.07 -0.33
C LEU A 791 -42.54 -7.20 -0.09
N LEU A 792 -42.35 -5.97 0.40
CA LEU A 792 -43.45 -5.03 0.60
C LEU A 792 -44.12 -4.63 -0.72
N THR A 793 -43.33 -4.40 -1.76
CA THR A 793 -43.82 -4.05 -3.11
C THR A 793 -44.59 -5.19 -3.75
N GLU A 794 -44.16 -6.44 -3.51
CA GLU A 794 -44.80 -7.66 -3.99
C GLU A 794 -46.04 -8.07 -3.14
N GLY A 795 -46.28 -7.42 -2.01
CA GLY A 795 -47.45 -7.64 -1.14
C GLY A 795 -47.25 -8.67 -0.01
N PHE A 796 -46.02 -9.12 0.23
CA PHE A 796 -45.64 -10.09 1.26
C PHE A 796 -45.31 -9.40 2.59
N LYS A 797 -46.34 -8.80 3.21
CA LYS A 797 -46.17 -7.98 4.42
C LYS A 797 -45.67 -8.76 5.63
N LYS A 798 -46.11 -10.02 5.79
CA LYS A 798 -45.76 -10.83 6.97
C LYS A 798 -44.30 -11.25 6.93
N GLU A 799 -43.82 -11.66 5.77
CA GLU A 799 -42.43 -12.03 5.51
C GLU A 799 -41.50 -10.80 5.68
N ALA A 800 -41.96 -9.62 5.24
CA ALA A 800 -41.25 -8.36 5.48
C ALA A 800 -41.20 -7.96 6.97
N GLU A 801 -42.23 -8.29 7.76
CA GLU A 801 -42.24 -8.10 9.21
C GLU A 801 -41.31 -9.08 9.95
N GLU A 802 -41.17 -10.30 9.47
CA GLU A 802 -40.21 -11.27 10.02
C GLU A 802 -38.76 -10.81 9.75
N LEU A 803 -38.48 -10.32 8.54
CA LEU A 803 -37.17 -9.77 8.18
C LEU A 803 -36.78 -8.51 8.97
N ASN A 804 -37.75 -7.71 9.43
CA ASN A 804 -37.50 -6.56 10.30
C ASN A 804 -36.76 -6.93 11.59
N LYS A 805 -37.09 -8.08 12.18
CA LYS A 805 -36.44 -8.53 13.42
C LYS A 805 -34.95 -8.78 13.19
N GLU A 806 -34.61 -9.47 12.10
CA GLU A 806 -33.23 -9.71 11.70
C GLU A 806 -32.47 -8.40 11.38
N ILE A 807 -33.17 -7.40 10.82
CA ILE A 807 -32.61 -6.06 10.53
C ILE A 807 -32.30 -5.31 11.84
N ASP A 808 -33.19 -5.36 12.82
CA ASP A 808 -33.00 -4.66 14.09
C ASP A 808 -31.89 -5.28 14.93
N GLU A 809 -31.81 -6.62 14.99
CA GLU A 809 -30.68 -7.35 15.61
C GLU A 809 -29.34 -6.99 14.95
N LEU A 810 -29.31 -6.90 13.61
CA LEU A 810 -28.10 -6.52 12.89
C LEU A 810 -27.69 -5.06 13.18
N LYS A 811 -28.64 -4.12 13.26
CA LYS A 811 -28.36 -2.72 13.62
C LYS A 811 -27.76 -2.61 15.03
N GLU A 812 -28.30 -3.34 16.00
CA GLU A 812 -27.77 -3.38 17.36
C GLU A 812 -26.32 -3.92 17.35
N SER A 813 -26.07 -5.00 16.62
CA SER A 813 -24.71 -5.56 16.50
C SER A 813 -23.70 -4.59 15.85
N ILE A 814 -24.16 -3.75 14.90
CA ILE A 814 -23.36 -2.68 14.28
C ILE A 814 -23.05 -1.59 15.30
N GLU A 815 -24.01 -1.18 16.14
CA GLU A 815 -23.80 -0.18 17.19
C GLU A 815 -22.81 -0.67 18.27
N VAL A 816 -22.89 -1.94 18.66
CA VAL A 816 -21.91 -2.58 19.56
C VAL A 816 -20.52 -2.56 18.93
N THR A 817 -20.42 -2.94 17.65
CA THR A 817 -19.15 -2.90 16.91
C THR A 817 -18.62 -1.48 16.76
N LYS A 818 -19.47 -0.46 16.65
CA LYS A 818 -19.07 0.96 16.59
C LYS A 818 -18.62 1.52 17.94
N SER A 819 -19.15 1.03 19.05
CA SER A 819 -18.90 1.55 20.41
C SER A 819 -17.76 0.86 21.17
N GLY A 820 -17.24 -0.29 20.69
CA GLY A 820 -16.34 -1.19 21.41
C GLY A 820 -15.01 -0.60 21.90
N GLY A 821 -15.02 0.01 23.10
CA GLY A 821 -13.84 0.57 23.77
C GLY A 821 -13.20 -0.31 24.87
N SER A 822 -13.87 -1.36 25.40
CA SER A 822 -13.33 -2.12 26.56
C SER A 822 -12.60 -3.43 26.21
N LEU A 823 -13.07 -4.21 25.24
CA LEU A 823 -12.48 -5.50 24.84
C LEU A 823 -11.03 -5.40 24.33
N ASN A 824 -10.65 -4.24 23.80
CA ASN A 824 -9.34 -4.02 23.18
C ASN A 824 -8.21 -3.85 24.21
N VAL A 825 -8.53 -3.36 25.42
CA VAL A 825 -7.50 -3.04 26.43
C VAL A 825 -6.94 -4.31 27.07
N SER A 826 -7.80 -5.28 27.38
CA SER A 826 -7.44 -6.57 27.98
C SER A 826 -6.53 -7.43 27.07
N ARG A 827 -6.83 -7.42 25.76
CA ARG A 827 -6.03 -8.10 24.73
C ARG A 827 -4.64 -7.45 24.56
N ILE A 828 -4.55 -6.13 24.55
CA ILE A 828 -3.26 -5.43 24.49
C ILE A 828 -2.41 -5.70 25.75
N LEU A 829 -3.04 -5.70 26.92
CA LEU A 829 -2.39 -5.98 28.20
C LEU A 829 -1.82 -7.40 28.28
N ASP A 830 -2.42 -8.38 27.61
CA ASP A 830 -1.94 -9.77 27.61
C ASP A 830 -0.60 -9.95 26.90
N VAL A 831 -0.46 -9.38 25.69
CA VAL A 831 0.80 -9.38 24.93
C VAL A 831 1.87 -8.57 25.68
N ALA A 832 1.50 -7.41 26.22
CA ALA A 832 2.39 -6.59 27.03
C ALA A 832 2.90 -7.35 28.26
N SER A 833 2.04 -8.08 28.95
CA SER A 833 2.38 -8.87 30.13
C SER A 833 3.39 -9.99 29.82
N ILE A 834 3.22 -10.68 28.69
CA ILE A 834 4.10 -11.79 28.30
C ILE A 834 5.47 -11.29 27.86
N ALA A 835 5.51 -10.20 27.08
CA ALA A 835 6.76 -9.53 26.75
C ALA A 835 7.48 -9.08 28.03
N LEU A 836 6.79 -8.40 28.95
CA LEU A 836 7.39 -7.96 30.22
C LEU A 836 7.91 -9.11 31.10
N VAL A 837 7.25 -10.27 31.11
CA VAL A 837 7.68 -11.45 31.88
C VAL A 837 8.86 -12.18 31.23
N ALA A 838 8.89 -12.24 29.89
CA ALA A 838 9.97 -12.90 29.14
C ALA A 838 11.26 -12.05 29.09
N VAL A 839 11.12 -10.72 29.05
CA VAL A 839 12.19 -9.78 28.68
C VAL A 839 12.94 -9.19 29.89
N LEU A 840 12.33 -9.11 31.08
CA LEU A 840 12.93 -8.45 32.24
C LEU A 840 13.89 -9.38 33.03
N PRO A 841 15.16 -8.97 33.28
CA PRO A 841 16.09 -9.76 34.09
C PRO A 841 15.82 -9.64 35.60
N GLY A 842 16.08 -10.73 36.34
CA GLY A 842 16.16 -10.74 37.80
C GLY A 842 14.91 -10.21 38.54
N PRO A 843 15.05 -9.29 39.52
CA PRO A 843 13.96 -8.85 40.40
C PRO A 843 12.82 -8.10 39.68
N TYR A 844 13.03 -7.67 38.43
CA TYR A 844 12.02 -6.96 37.63
C TYR A 844 10.98 -7.90 37.00
N LYS A 845 11.20 -9.22 37.01
CA LYS A 845 10.14 -10.20 36.69
C LYS A 845 8.92 -10.07 37.60
N VAL A 846 9.11 -9.54 38.81
CA VAL A 846 8.03 -9.27 39.77
C VAL A 846 7.09 -8.17 39.26
N VAL A 847 7.59 -7.20 38.50
CA VAL A 847 6.77 -6.15 37.86
C VAL A 847 5.92 -6.75 36.73
N GLY A 848 6.52 -7.59 35.87
CA GLY A 848 5.78 -8.33 34.84
C GLY A 848 4.71 -9.26 35.43
N MET A 849 5.01 -9.92 36.57
CA MET A 849 4.01 -10.67 37.34
C MET A 849 2.91 -9.78 37.93
N GLY A 850 3.24 -8.56 38.37
CA GLY A 850 2.27 -7.59 38.87
C GLY A 850 1.30 -7.09 37.79
N VAL A 851 1.78 -6.80 36.58
CA VAL A 851 0.94 -6.43 35.43
C VAL A 851 0.05 -7.60 35.01
N LYS A 852 0.57 -8.83 35.02
CA LYS A 852 -0.22 -10.05 34.77
C LYS A 852 -1.35 -10.22 35.79
N LEU A 853 -1.07 -10.03 37.08
CA LEU A 853 -2.08 -10.10 38.15
C LEU A 853 -3.14 -8.99 38.03
N LEU A 854 -2.76 -7.78 37.60
CA LEU A 854 -3.70 -6.71 37.31
C LEU A 854 -4.57 -7.02 36.09
N ASN A 855 -4.00 -7.61 35.04
CA ASN A 855 -4.78 -8.04 33.87
C ASN A 855 -5.77 -9.17 34.22
N ASP A 856 -5.33 -10.13 35.03
CA ASP A 856 -6.19 -11.21 35.55
C ASP A 856 -7.33 -10.66 36.44
N ALA A 857 -7.11 -9.53 37.12
CA ALA A 857 -8.14 -8.82 37.86
C ALA A 857 -9.12 -8.08 36.92
N PHE A 858 -8.63 -7.41 35.87
CA PHE A 858 -9.45 -6.76 34.84
C PHE A 858 -10.36 -7.76 34.10
N LYS A 859 -9.84 -8.95 33.76
CA LYS A 859 -10.61 -10.03 33.14
C LYS A 859 -11.71 -10.59 34.03
N LYS A 860 -11.50 -10.59 35.36
CA LYS A 860 -12.53 -11.00 36.33
C LYS A 860 -13.67 -9.99 36.44
N THR A 861 -13.41 -8.70 36.18
CA THR A 861 -14.43 -7.65 36.16
C THR A 861 -15.21 -7.60 34.85
N ASP A 862 -14.58 -7.85 33.69
CA ASP A 862 -15.28 -7.89 32.38
C ASP A 862 -16.25 -9.09 32.26
N ASN A 863 -15.94 -10.24 32.88
CA ASN A 863 -16.85 -11.40 32.89
C ASN A 863 -18.05 -11.27 33.86
N SER A 864 -18.22 -10.11 34.50
CA SER A 864 -19.29 -9.85 35.48
C SER A 864 -20.35 -8.84 35.02
N VAL A 865 -20.31 -8.42 33.75
CA VAL A 865 -21.28 -7.51 33.12
C VAL A 865 -22.10 -8.24 32.07
#